data_AF-A0A327PH80-F1
#
_entry.id   AF-A0A327PH80-F1
#
_cell.length_a   1.000
_cell.length_b   1.000
_cell.length_c   1.000
_cell.angle_alpha   90.00
_cell.angle_beta   90.00
_cell.angle_gamma   90.00
#
_symmetry.space_group_name_H-M   'P 1'
#
loop_
_entity.id
_entity.type
_entity.pdbx_description
1 polymer ?
#
loop_
_entity_poly.entity_id
_entity_poly.type
_entity_poly.pdbx_seq_one_letter_code
_entity_poly.pdbx_strand_id
1 'polypeptide(L)'
;MIMKRLANYLFLFFLLAHVQSLQAQQDSDFEIVQQNIFTQYQQATSAADLNNLANKVQKEIQADGSWKDINYADNSLSSWEPDVHIKRIGLMAKAYSRKDNKFYLSASTHQRILNAIRYWVELKPEPTSKNWWWLSISVPKEIGQLLIAMRTVEPGVPEDLEKKLISWMSKTASITKSPGRDGSNLTDIAQHMIMEAALTKDAALIKRAVDATAATIKISPGDGIQRDMSFHAHGPENYMHGYGREYLSGIRNVATYIQGTRFSFTPDQIALISDFTRNGFLQVIRGRYVDFSVIGRGIARNNATRVNVGIVKQIREIDINRHQEEYDQAIARIEGKADPSEGISPKHIYYWRSDYTVHHRPEFMVGLNIASSRSVRTESGNGENLTGHFLTEGATFIAVEGNEYHNIFPNWEWNKIPGTTTPEVSPLKKRRNWVANRGNSDFVGGVSDGLNGISVYQMSDYNTKANKSWFFFDDKVICLGSGISANRQESITTTLNQSWLKGPVLLSQNGDFEEFKSEKADKLKNIKWIYHDQVGYYFPENQSVMLFADNQPGAWSEINSNSSSKIIEKDVFKLWIDHGKNPKEASYAYILLPGVENAQELTNKNISSVVILQNSPEVQAVQDKKNGLLGVVFYKKGKFYWENNRLETSQPVLVQLENTEGKTWKVTLSEPTQKLTGALEIKLQLEGIEKIITFELPEGDMAGSSVSQSIQF
;
A
#
# COMPACT_ATOMS: atom_id res chain seq x y z
N MET A 1 -4.65 -5.99 -72.13
CA MET A 1 -4.81 -7.22 -71.31
C MET A 1 -3.57 -7.55 -70.48
N ILE A 2 -2.35 -7.39 -71.03
CA ILE A 2 -1.06 -7.67 -70.36
C ILE A 2 -0.77 -6.74 -69.16
N MET A 3 -1.03 -5.42 -69.28
CA MET A 3 -0.81 -4.48 -68.16
C MET A 3 -1.70 -4.73 -66.94
N LYS A 4 -2.96 -5.17 -67.12
CA LYS A 4 -3.85 -5.56 -66.01
C LYS A 4 -3.35 -6.83 -65.31
N ARG A 5 -2.78 -7.78 -66.05
CA ARG A 5 -2.17 -8.97 -65.45
C ARG A 5 -0.91 -8.62 -64.66
N LEU A 6 -0.04 -7.75 -65.18
CA LEU A 6 1.15 -7.28 -64.46
C LEU A 6 0.81 -6.54 -63.16
N ALA A 7 -0.21 -5.67 -63.18
CA ALA A 7 -0.68 -4.97 -61.98
C ALA A 7 -1.24 -5.93 -60.92
N ASN A 8 -1.97 -6.97 -61.34
CA ASN A 8 -2.45 -8.01 -60.42
C ASN A 8 -1.30 -8.85 -59.83
N TYR A 9 -0.26 -9.19 -60.62
CA TYR A 9 0.90 -9.91 -60.10
C TYR A 9 1.75 -9.06 -59.15
N LEU A 10 1.91 -7.76 -59.41
CA LEU A 10 2.55 -6.82 -58.49
C LEU A 10 1.75 -6.67 -57.20
N PHE A 11 0.42 -6.53 -57.29
CA PHE A 11 -0.45 -6.47 -56.11
C PHE A 11 -0.38 -7.76 -55.28
N LEU A 12 -0.45 -8.94 -55.92
CA LEU A 12 -0.25 -10.22 -55.25
C LEU A 12 1.14 -10.34 -54.62
N PHE A 13 2.20 -9.91 -55.32
CA PHE A 13 3.56 -9.91 -54.78
C PHE A 13 3.72 -8.99 -53.56
N PHE A 14 3.16 -7.77 -53.61
CA PHE A 14 3.13 -6.88 -52.46
C PHE A 14 2.31 -7.45 -51.30
N LEU A 15 1.17 -8.09 -51.59
CA LEU A 15 0.34 -8.75 -50.58
C LEU A 15 1.10 -9.92 -49.92
N LEU A 16 1.79 -10.75 -50.72
CA LEU A 16 2.62 -11.86 -50.26
C LEU A 16 3.83 -11.38 -49.46
N ALA A 17 4.53 -10.34 -49.91
CA ALA A 17 5.64 -9.73 -49.18
C ALA A 17 5.18 -9.12 -47.85
N HIS A 18 4.00 -8.48 -47.83
CA HIS A 18 3.42 -7.93 -46.62
C HIS A 18 2.99 -9.03 -45.63
N VAL A 19 2.38 -10.11 -46.12
CA VAL A 19 2.05 -11.30 -45.32
C VAL A 19 3.31 -11.97 -44.76
N GLN A 20 4.38 -12.09 -45.56
CA GLN A 20 5.67 -12.62 -45.10
C GLN A 20 6.33 -11.71 -44.07
N SER A 21 6.28 -10.38 -44.23
CA SER A 21 6.80 -9.45 -43.22
C SER A 21 6.01 -9.49 -41.91
N LEU A 22 4.68 -9.63 -41.99
CA LEU A 22 3.80 -9.77 -40.83
C LEU A 22 4.04 -11.11 -40.11
N GLN A 23 4.25 -12.18 -40.85
CA GLN A 23 4.56 -13.50 -40.31
C GLN A 23 5.95 -13.54 -39.67
N ALA A 24 6.97 -12.94 -40.31
CA ALA A 24 8.31 -12.82 -39.74
C ALA A 24 8.32 -11.95 -38.48
N GLN A 25 7.57 -10.85 -38.46
CA GLN A 25 7.39 -10.03 -37.26
C GLN A 25 6.66 -10.81 -36.15
N GLN A 26 5.65 -11.59 -36.49
CA GLN A 26 4.92 -12.43 -35.53
C GLN A 26 5.78 -13.58 -34.98
N ASP A 27 6.57 -14.26 -35.81
CA ASP A 27 7.52 -15.27 -35.35
C ASP A 27 8.57 -14.64 -34.43
N SER A 28 9.03 -13.42 -34.73
CA SER A 28 9.94 -12.68 -33.85
C SER A 28 9.31 -12.31 -32.51
N ASP A 29 8.01 -11.95 -32.46
CA ASP A 29 7.33 -11.64 -31.19
C ASP A 29 7.32 -12.85 -30.24
N PHE A 30 7.04 -14.06 -30.75
CA PHE A 30 6.99 -15.27 -29.91
C PHE A 30 8.37 -15.65 -29.37
N GLU A 31 9.42 -15.48 -30.18
CA GLU A 31 10.80 -15.70 -29.75
C GLU A 31 11.22 -14.70 -28.67
N ILE A 32 10.88 -13.42 -28.85
CA ILE A 32 11.13 -12.37 -27.86
C ILE A 32 10.39 -12.69 -26.54
N VAL A 33 9.11 -13.08 -26.59
CA VAL A 33 8.35 -13.46 -25.40
C VAL A 33 8.98 -14.65 -24.68
N GLN A 34 9.34 -15.71 -25.41
CA GLN A 34 10.01 -16.88 -24.81
C GLN A 34 11.34 -16.49 -24.18
N GLN A 35 12.13 -15.64 -24.84
CA GLN A 35 13.42 -15.17 -24.33
C GLN A 35 13.27 -14.31 -23.07
N ASN A 36 12.28 -13.41 -23.02
CA ASN A 36 11.98 -12.60 -21.84
C ASN A 36 11.58 -13.49 -20.66
N ILE A 37 10.67 -14.44 -20.89
CA ILE A 37 10.21 -15.40 -19.87
C ILE A 37 11.38 -16.25 -19.38
N PHE A 38 12.19 -16.78 -20.28
CA PHE A 38 13.38 -17.57 -19.95
C PHE A 38 14.36 -16.77 -19.09
N THR A 39 14.65 -15.53 -19.48
CA THR A 39 15.58 -14.66 -18.76
C THR A 39 15.08 -14.40 -17.33
N GLN A 40 13.81 -14.03 -17.17
CA GLN A 40 13.21 -13.82 -15.86
C GLN A 40 13.20 -15.11 -15.02
N TYR A 41 12.88 -16.24 -15.66
CA TYR A 41 12.89 -17.54 -14.99
C TYR A 41 14.28 -17.89 -14.46
N GLN A 42 15.34 -17.67 -15.25
CA GLN A 42 16.72 -17.99 -14.86
C GLN A 42 17.26 -17.10 -13.73
N GLN A 43 16.92 -15.81 -13.74
CA GLN A 43 17.40 -14.84 -12.73
C GLN A 43 16.78 -15.03 -11.34
N ALA A 44 15.65 -15.73 -11.24
CA ALA A 44 14.90 -15.87 -9.98
C ALA A 44 15.61 -16.71 -8.89
N THR A 45 16.74 -17.36 -9.18
CA THR A 45 17.45 -18.23 -8.22
C THR A 45 18.96 -18.07 -8.40
N SER A 46 19.72 -18.02 -7.31
CA SER A 46 21.19 -17.96 -7.39
C SER A 46 21.73 -19.27 -7.98
N ALA A 47 22.90 -19.21 -8.65
CA ALA A 47 23.52 -20.42 -9.21
C ALA A 47 23.85 -21.46 -8.12
N ALA A 48 24.32 -21.00 -6.95
CA ALA A 48 24.64 -21.86 -5.81
C ALA A 48 23.40 -22.57 -5.25
N ASP A 49 22.31 -21.83 -5.03
CA ASP A 49 21.07 -22.42 -4.51
C ASP A 49 20.46 -23.39 -5.51
N LEU A 50 20.45 -23.02 -6.80
CA LEU A 50 19.94 -23.89 -7.86
C LEU A 50 20.75 -25.20 -7.94
N ASN A 51 22.08 -25.13 -7.83
CA ASN A 51 22.95 -26.31 -7.79
C ASN A 51 22.61 -27.24 -6.61
N ASN A 52 22.34 -26.68 -5.44
CA ASN A 52 22.01 -27.44 -4.23
C ASN A 52 20.63 -28.08 -4.33
N LEU A 53 19.62 -27.28 -4.70
CA LEU A 53 18.23 -27.71 -4.83
C LEU A 53 18.09 -28.79 -5.92
N ALA A 54 18.64 -28.55 -7.12
CA ALA A 54 18.57 -29.52 -8.22
C ALA A 54 19.30 -30.83 -7.87
N ASN A 55 20.41 -30.76 -7.12
CA ASN A 55 21.11 -31.95 -6.67
C ASN A 55 20.28 -32.77 -5.66
N LYS A 56 19.59 -32.09 -4.74
CA LYS A 56 18.70 -32.74 -3.78
C LYS A 56 17.58 -33.47 -4.50
N VAL A 57 16.84 -32.76 -5.36
CA VAL A 57 15.69 -33.31 -6.08
C VAL A 57 16.06 -34.51 -6.96
N GLN A 58 17.21 -34.44 -7.65
CA GLN A 58 17.69 -35.54 -8.50
C GLN A 58 18.16 -36.77 -7.70
N LYS A 59 18.55 -36.64 -6.44
CA LYS A 59 18.87 -37.79 -5.56
C LYS A 59 17.62 -38.50 -5.07
N GLU A 60 16.53 -37.76 -4.92
CA GLU A 60 15.26 -38.26 -4.38
C GLU A 60 14.34 -38.86 -5.45
N ILE A 61 14.57 -38.55 -6.74
CA ILE A 61 13.72 -39.05 -7.84
C ILE A 61 13.95 -40.54 -8.10
N GLN A 62 12.85 -41.27 -8.26
CA GLN A 62 12.80 -42.68 -8.60
C GLN A 62 13.05 -42.92 -10.09
N ALA A 63 13.32 -44.18 -10.47
CA ALA A 63 13.59 -44.55 -11.86
C ALA A 63 12.40 -44.27 -12.79
N ASP A 64 11.17 -44.40 -12.29
CA ASP A 64 9.92 -44.12 -13.01
C ASP A 64 9.61 -42.63 -13.15
N GLY A 65 10.40 -41.74 -12.54
CA GLY A 65 10.20 -40.28 -12.57
C GLY A 65 9.39 -39.73 -11.39
N SER A 66 8.94 -40.56 -10.47
CA SER A 66 8.18 -40.13 -9.29
C SER A 66 9.09 -39.80 -8.09
N TRP A 67 8.48 -39.25 -7.05
CA TRP A 67 9.11 -39.05 -5.73
C TRP A 67 8.24 -39.68 -4.64
N LYS A 68 8.88 -40.43 -3.73
CA LYS A 68 8.18 -41.20 -2.67
C LYS A 68 7.50 -40.34 -1.61
N ASP A 69 8.00 -39.12 -1.41
CA ASP A 69 7.50 -38.17 -0.42
C ASP A 69 6.29 -37.37 -0.91
N ILE A 70 5.78 -37.63 -2.12
CA ILE A 70 4.60 -36.97 -2.66
C ILE A 70 3.40 -37.92 -2.63
N ASN A 71 2.34 -37.53 -1.93
CA ASN A 71 1.04 -38.19 -2.03
C ASN A 71 0.30 -37.71 -3.28
N TYR A 72 0.45 -38.44 -4.38
CA TYR A 72 -0.21 -38.12 -5.67
C TYR A 72 -1.74 -38.18 -5.63
N ALA A 73 -2.35 -38.78 -4.60
CA ALA A 73 -3.79 -38.84 -4.40
C ALA A 73 -4.34 -37.67 -3.54
N ASP A 74 -3.48 -36.79 -3.03
CA ASP A 74 -3.91 -35.62 -2.26
C ASP A 74 -4.79 -34.69 -3.12
N ASN A 75 -5.82 -34.12 -2.48
CA ASN A 75 -6.73 -33.16 -3.09
C ASN A 75 -7.00 -31.94 -2.20
N SER A 76 -6.07 -31.64 -1.29
CA SER A 76 -6.20 -30.59 -0.27
C SER A 76 -6.41 -29.19 -0.86
N LEU A 77 -7.13 -28.34 -0.13
CA LEU A 77 -7.39 -26.94 -0.49
C LEU A 77 -6.11 -26.09 -0.47
N SER A 78 -5.21 -26.40 0.46
CA SER A 78 -3.91 -25.75 0.69
C SER A 78 -2.81 -26.81 0.69
N SER A 79 -1.59 -26.42 0.32
CA SER A 79 -0.43 -27.31 0.30
C SER A 79 -0.65 -28.59 -0.51
N TRP A 80 -1.28 -28.46 -1.69
CA TRP A 80 -1.61 -29.59 -2.53
C TRP A 80 -0.34 -30.29 -3.02
N GLU A 81 -0.07 -31.49 -2.51
CA GLU A 81 1.23 -32.16 -2.68
C GLU A 81 1.63 -32.45 -4.14
N PRO A 82 0.72 -32.86 -5.06
CA PRO A 82 1.07 -33.13 -6.44
C PRO A 82 1.73 -31.95 -7.17
N ASP A 83 1.45 -30.71 -6.79
CA ASP A 83 2.11 -29.52 -7.36
C ASP A 83 3.63 -29.52 -7.15
N VAL A 84 4.10 -30.15 -6.06
CA VAL A 84 5.54 -30.31 -5.77
C VAL A 84 6.24 -31.12 -6.86
N HIS A 85 5.54 -32.08 -7.49
CA HIS A 85 6.10 -32.87 -8.59
C HIS A 85 6.48 -31.97 -9.76
N ILE A 86 5.53 -31.17 -10.25
CA ILE A 86 5.75 -30.26 -11.38
C ILE A 86 6.84 -29.22 -11.07
N LYS A 87 6.84 -28.65 -9.86
CA LYS A 87 7.89 -27.72 -9.41
C LYS A 87 9.28 -28.35 -9.40
N ARG A 88 9.38 -29.62 -9.00
CA ARG A 88 10.65 -30.38 -9.04
C ARG A 88 11.13 -30.62 -10.47
N ILE A 89 10.22 -30.87 -11.43
CA ILE A 89 10.57 -30.92 -12.86
C ILE A 89 11.11 -29.56 -13.31
N GLY A 90 10.38 -28.48 -13.04
CA GLY A 90 10.78 -27.11 -13.39
C GLY A 90 12.17 -26.77 -12.85
N LEU A 91 12.45 -27.09 -11.59
CA LEU A 91 13.76 -26.89 -10.98
C LEU A 91 14.88 -27.65 -11.71
N MET A 92 14.65 -28.92 -12.08
CA MET A 92 15.63 -29.70 -12.86
C MET A 92 15.84 -29.09 -14.25
N ALA A 93 14.76 -28.66 -14.93
CA ALA A 93 14.85 -28.03 -16.23
C ALA A 93 15.56 -26.67 -16.19
N LYS A 94 15.32 -25.87 -15.15
CA LYS A 94 16.08 -24.64 -14.90
C LYS A 94 17.58 -24.95 -14.78
N ALA A 95 17.95 -25.94 -13.98
CA ALA A 95 19.35 -26.34 -13.82
C ALA A 95 19.96 -26.90 -15.12
N TYR A 96 19.20 -27.68 -15.89
CA TYR A 96 19.63 -28.27 -17.15
C TYR A 96 19.88 -27.22 -18.25
N SER A 97 19.09 -26.15 -18.28
CA SER A 97 19.13 -25.10 -19.31
C SER A 97 20.05 -23.93 -18.99
N ARG A 98 20.63 -23.88 -17.79
CA ARG A 98 21.42 -22.72 -17.32
C ARG A 98 22.93 -22.98 -17.41
N LYS A 99 23.63 -22.18 -18.23
CA LYS A 99 25.05 -22.38 -18.59
C LYS A 99 26.04 -22.42 -17.41
N ASP A 100 25.77 -21.68 -16.34
CA ASP A 100 26.62 -21.61 -15.14
C ASP A 100 26.27 -22.69 -14.09
N ASN A 101 25.35 -23.61 -14.40
CA ASN A 101 24.93 -24.69 -13.51
C ASN A 101 25.70 -25.99 -13.79
N LYS A 102 25.98 -26.77 -12.73
CA LYS A 102 26.71 -28.04 -12.87
C LYS A 102 25.95 -29.12 -13.63
N PHE A 103 24.63 -28.99 -13.74
CA PHE A 103 23.76 -29.93 -14.47
C PHE A 103 23.45 -29.47 -15.90
N TYR A 104 24.07 -28.38 -16.35
CA TYR A 104 23.90 -27.88 -17.70
C TYR A 104 24.17 -28.98 -18.74
N LEU A 105 23.18 -29.26 -19.59
CA LEU A 105 23.23 -30.29 -20.63
C LEU A 105 23.59 -31.72 -20.14
N SER A 106 23.42 -32.01 -18.85
CA SER A 106 23.63 -33.35 -18.31
C SER A 106 22.62 -34.35 -18.87
N ALA A 107 23.10 -35.37 -19.59
CA ALA A 107 22.25 -36.44 -20.13
C ALA A 107 21.44 -37.17 -19.05
N SER A 108 22.04 -37.36 -17.87
CA SER A 108 21.35 -37.99 -16.73
C SER A 108 20.23 -37.11 -16.17
N THR A 109 20.41 -35.79 -16.18
CA THR A 109 19.40 -34.82 -15.74
C THR A 109 18.27 -34.74 -16.75
N HIS A 110 18.60 -34.70 -18.05
CA HIS A 110 17.63 -34.74 -19.14
C HIS A 110 16.73 -35.97 -19.06
N GLN A 111 17.30 -37.16 -18.90
CA GLN A 111 16.51 -38.40 -18.77
C GLN A 111 15.58 -38.38 -17.55
N ARG A 112 16.03 -37.83 -16.41
CA ARG A 112 15.20 -37.68 -15.19
C ARG A 112 14.03 -36.73 -15.42
N ILE A 113 14.26 -35.61 -16.14
CA ILE A 113 13.20 -34.68 -16.53
C ILE A 113 12.16 -35.41 -17.40
N LEU A 114 12.60 -36.15 -18.43
CA LEU A 114 11.68 -36.87 -19.31
C LEU A 114 10.87 -37.96 -18.58
N ASN A 115 11.51 -38.72 -17.68
CA ASN A 115 10.82 -39.72 -16.87
C ASN A 115 9.77 -39.06 -15.95
N ALA A 116 10.11 -37.94 -15.30
CA ALA A 116 9.17 -37.23 -14.44
C ALA A 116 7.99 -36.65 -15.23
N ILE A 117 8.25 -36.04 -16.38
CA ILE A 117 7.17 -35.54 -17.27
C ILE A 117 6.25 -36.70 -17.67
N ARG A 118 6.83 -37.83 -18.08
CA ARG A 118 6.07 -39.03 -18.47
C ARG A 118 5.21 -39.54 -17.32
N TYR A 119 5.79 -39.64 -16.11
CA TYR A 119 5.05 -40.03 -14.92
C TYR A 119 3.84 -39.13 -14.71
N TRP A 120 4.03 -37.80 -14.70
CA TRP A 120 2.95 -36.84 -14.48
C TRP A 120 1.80 -36.98 -15.49
N VAL A 121 2.12 -37.00 -16.79
CA VAL A 121 1.10 -37.00 -17.84
C VAL A 121 0.39 -38.35 -18.00
N GLU A 122 0.95 -39.42 -17.42
CA GLU A 122 0.38 -40.77 -17.47
C GLU A 122 -0.33 -41.18 -16.17
N LEU A 123 -0.31 -40.35 -15.11
CA LEU A 123 -1.00 -40.61 -13.85
C LEU A 123 -2.51 -40.87 -14.06
N LYS A 124 -3.01 -41.94 -13.42
CA LYS A 124 -4.43 -42.31 -13.39
C LYS A 124 -4.86 -42.65 -11.96
N PRO A 125 -5.90 -41.98 -11.41
CA PRO A 125 -6.58 -40.80 -11.97
C PRO A 125 -5.61 -39.61 -12.10
N GLU A 126 -5.98 -38.62 -12.94
CA GLU A 126 -5.21 -37.37 -12.98
C GLU A 126 -5.26 -36.67 -11.60
N PRO A 127 -4.15 -36.06 -11.15
CA PRO A 127 -4.16 -35.27 -9.92
C PRO A 127 -5.21 -34.14 -9.97
N THR A 128 -5.98 -34.01 -8.89
CA THR A 128 -6.96 -32.91 -8.73
C THR A 128 -6.88 -32.32 -7.33
N SER A 129 -7.25 -31.03 -7.20
CA SER A 129 -7.37 -30.34 -5.91
C SER A 129 -8.79 -29.81 -5.72
N LYS A 130 -9.24 -29.74 -4.47
CA LYS A 130 -10.45 -29.01 -4.08
C LYS A 130 -10.33 -27.49 -4.31
N ASN A 131 -9.11 -26.98 -4.51
CA ASN A 131 -8.85 -25.59 -4.84
C ASN A 131 -8.47 -25.46 -6.33
N TRP A 132 -9.34 -24.80 -7.10
CA TRP A 132 -9.18 -24.56 -8.53
C TRP A 132 -7.84 -23.91 -8.91
N TRP A 133 -7.27 -23.10 -8.00
CA TRP A 133 -6.06 -22.31 -8.22
C TRP A 133 -4.87 -23.17 -8.66
N TRP A 134 -4.71 -24.38 -8.10
CA TRP A 134 -3.56 -25.22 -8.44
C TRP A 134 -3.54 -25.63 -9.90
N LEU A 135 -4.67 -26.16 -10.39
CA LEU A 135 -4.80 -26.61 -11.77
C LEU A 135 -4.94 -25.45 -12.76
N SER A 136 -5.40 -24.28 -12.29
CA SER A 136 -5.62 -23.14 -13.16
C SER A 136 -4.47 -22.14 -13.21
N ILE A 137 -3.61 -22.11 -12.20
CA ILE A 137 -2.55 -21.09 -12.10
C ILE A 137 -1.20 -21.77 -11.87
N SER A 138 -1.04 -22.52 -10.79
CA SER A 138 0.28 -23.08 -10.41
C SER A 138 0.83 -24.02 -11.48
N VAL A 139 0.09 -25.08 -11.78
CA VAL A 139 0.53 -26.13 -12.72
C VAL A 139 0.76 -25.57 -14.12
N PRO A 140 -0.17 -24.81 -14.75
CA PRO A 140 0.07 -24.20 -16.05
C PRO A 140 1.30 -23.30 -16.09
N LYS A 141 1.53 -22.48 -15.05
CA LYS A 141 2.67 -21.55 -14.99
C LYS A 141 4.00 -22.29 -14.92
N GLU A 142 4.10 -23.30 -14.06
CA GLU A 142 5.30 -24.13 -13.93
C GLU A 142 5.58 -24.92 -15.23
N ILE A 143 4.54 -25.45 -15.88
CA ILE A 143 4.68 -26.13 -17.17
C ILE A 143 5.18 -25.15 -18.26
N GLY A 144 4.61 -23.95 -18.33
CA GLY A 144 5.04 -22.94 -19.30
C GLY A 144 6.51 -22.58 -19.14
N GLN A 145 6.96 -22.33 -17.91
CA GLN A 145 8.37 -22.04 -17.60
C GLN A 145 9.29 -23.22 -17.92
N LEU A 146 8.90 -24.43 -17.54
CA LEU A 146 9.59 -25.68 -17.85
C LEU A 146 9.81 -25.81 -19.37
N LEU A 147 8.75 -25.74 -20.16
CA LEU A 147 8.82 -25.96 -21.61
C LEU A 147 9.64 -24.89 -22.32
N ILE A 148 9.46 -23.62 -21.95
CA ILE A 148 10.25 -22.51 -22.50
C ILE A 148 11.74 -22.71 -22.20
N ALA A 149 12.09 -23.09 -20.96
CA ALA A 149 13.48 -23.36 -20.59
C ALA A 149 14.08 -24.56 -21.35
N MET A 150 13.29 -25.59 -21.61
CA MET A 150 13.74 -26.77 -22.35
C MET A 150 13.90 -26.49 -23.86
N ARG A 151 13.20 -25.49 -24.42
CA ARG A 151 13.36 -25.08 -25.83
C ARG A 151 14.65 -24.31 -26.10
N THR A 152 15.33 -23.79 -25.08
CA THR A 152 16.59 -23.03 -25.27
C THR A 152 17.83 -23.92 -25.37
N VAL A 153 17.68 -25.24 -25.29
CA VAL A 153 18.76 -26.22 -25.23
C VAL A 153 18.44 -27.48 -26.03
N GLU A 154 19.47 -28.20 -26.46
CA GLU A 154 19.33 -29.48 -27.14
C GLU A 154 20.18 -30.57 -26.45
N PRO A 155 19.63 -31.77 -26.17
CA PRO A 155 18.26 -32.20 -26.47
C PRO A 155 17.17 -31.56 -25.59
N GLY A 156 16.07 -31.12 -26.21
CA GLY A 156 14.89 -30.58 -25.53
C GLY A 156 13.88 -31.65 -25.04
N VAL A 157 12.62 -31.26 -24.82
CA VAL A 157 11.51 -32.21 -24.54
C VAL A 157 10.96 -32.74 -25.87
N PRO A 158 10.75 -34.07 -26.04
CA PRO A 158 10.12 -34.62 -27.23
C PRO A 158 8.71 -34.06 -27.49
N GLU A 159 8.37 -33.87 -28.77
CA GLU A 159 7.12 -33.22 -29.21
C GLU A 159 5.84 -33.87 -28.62
N ASP A 160 5.83 -35.19 -28.45
CA ASP A 160 4.68 -35.91 -27.89
C ASP A 160 4.44 -35.60 -26.40
N LEU A 161 5.52 -35.52 -25.61
CA LEU A 161 5.45 -35.14 -24.20
C LEU A 161 5.15 -33.65 -24.03
N GLU A 162 5.72 -32.81 -24.90
CA GLU A 162 5.44 -31.38 -24.92
C GLU A 162 3.94 -31.10 -25.18
N LYS A 163 3.34 -31.72 -26.19
CA LYS A 163 1.89 -31.60 -26.46
C LYS A 163 1.03 -32.02 -25.28
N LYS A 164 1.40 -33.10 -24.58
CA LYS A 164 0.69 -33.55 -23.36
C LYS A 164 0.79 -32.51 -22.26
N LEU A 165 1.95 -31.91 -22.03
CA LEU A 165 2.12 -30.84 -21.04
C LEU A 165 1.35 -29.55 -21.42
N ILE A 166 1.37 -29.14 -22.70
CA ILE A 166 0.59 -27.99 -23.17
C ILE A 166 -0.92 -28.23 -22.89
N SER A 167 -1.42 -29.44 -23.08
CA SER A 167 -2.83 -29.76 -22.76
C SER A 167 -3.19 -29.58 -21.27
N TRP A 168 -2.21 -29.67 -20.37
CA TRP A 168 -2.40 -29.34 -18.95
C TRP A 168 -2.50 -27.83 -18.72
N MET A 169 -1.79 -27.01 -19.50
CA MET A 169 -1.89 -25.55 -19.41
C MET A 169 -3.30 -25.06 -19.75
N SER A 170 -3.94 -25.68 -20.76
CA SER A 170 -5.29 -25.34 -21.20
C SER A 170 -6.41 -25.75 -20.21
N LYS A 171 -6.09 -26.42 -19.09
CA LYS A 171 -7.05 -26.74 -18.00
C LYS A 171 -7.39 -25.53 -17.13
N THR A 172 -6.84 -24.37 -17.45
CA THR A 172 -7.04 -23.12 -16.74
C THR A 172 -8.49 -22.61 -16.74
N ALA A 173 -8.83 -21.87 -15.70
CA ALA A 173 -10.09 -21.15 -15.63
C ALA A 173 -10.14 -20.01 -16.66
N SER A 174 -11.36 -19.66 -17.09
CA SER A 174 -11.58 -18.52 -17.98
C SER A 174 -11.07 -17.23 -17.34
N ILE A 175 -10.13 -16.55 -18.01
CA ILE A 175 -9.53 -15.28 -17.55
C ILE A 175 -10.57 -14.19 -17.21
N THR A 176 -11.73 -14.21 -17.88
CA THR A 176 -12.83 -13.25 -17.66
C THR A 176 -13.84 -13.66 -16.59
N LYS A 177 -13.80 -14.91 -16.12
CA LYS A 177 -14.78 -15.48 -15.16
C LYS A 177 -14.14 -16.04 -13.89
N SER A 178 -12.81 -16.03 -13.79
CA SER A 178 -12.10 -16.55 -12.63
C SER A 178 -12.40 -15.71 -11.38
N PRO A 179 -12.37 -16.31 -10.19
CA PRO A 179 -12.37 -15.56 -8.94
C PRO A 179 -11.23 -14.54 -8.92
N GLY A 180 -11.50 -13.29 -8.55
CA GLY A 180 -10.48 -12.23 -8.55
C GLY A 180 -10.03 -11.77 -9.95
N ARG A 181 -10.95 -11.82 -10.94
CA ARG A 181 -10.74 -11.40 -12.35
C ARG A 181 -10.19 -9.98 -12.58
N ASP A 182 -10.10 -9.16 -11.54
CA ASP A 182 -9.59 -7.78 -11.60
C ASP A 182 -8.30 -7.60 -10.76
N GLY A 183 -7.75 -8.68 -10.18
CA GLY A 183 -6.61 -8.65 -9.25
C GLY A 183 -5.49 -9.64 -9.61
N SER A 184 -4.76 -10.15 -8.61
CA SER A 184 -3.59 -11.02 -8.84
C SER A 184 -3.90 -12.27 -9.66
N ASN A 185 -5.04 -12.91 -9.42
CA ASN A 185 -5.47 -14.11 -10.17
C ASN A 185 -5.60 -13.84 -11.68
N LEU A 186 -6.07 -12.66 -12.09
CA LEU A 186 -6.12 -12.26 -13.50
C LEU A 186 -4.72 -12.29 -14.11
N THR A 187 -3.78 -11.61 -13.47
CA THR A 187 -2.42 -11.47 -13.98
C THR A 187 -1.64 -12.78 -13.95
N ASP A 188 -1.91 -13.67 -12.99
CA ASP A 188 -1.32 -15.02 -12.96
C ASP A 188 -1.87 -15.91 -14.08
N ILE A 189 -3.17 -15.81 -14.38
CA ILE A 189 -3.75 -16.50 -15.53
C ILE A 189 -3.16 -15.95 -16.84
N ALA A 190 -3.07 -14.62 -16.96
CA ALA A 190 -2.49 -13.98 -18.13
C ALA A 190 -1.03 -14.42 -18.38
N GLN A 191 -0.21 -14.54 -17.32
CA GLN A 191 1.18 -15.00 -17.42
C GLN A 191 1.29 -16.38 -18.08
N HIS A 192 0.57 -17.39 -17.60
CA HIS A 192 0.68 -18.73 -18.20
C HIS A 192 -0.04 -18.82 -19.56
N MET A 193 -1.08 -18.02 -19.81
CA MET A 193 -1.70 -17.92 -21.15
C MET A 193 -0.72 -17.35 -22.17
N ILE A 194 0.09 -16.35 -21.79
CA ILE A 194 1.15 -15.81 -22.65
C ILE A 194 2.22 -16.89 -22.91
N MET A 195 2.61 -17.67 -21.90
CA MET A 195 3.52 -18.81 -22.08
C MET A 195 2.96 -19.85 -23.06
N GLU A 196 1.71 -20.29 -22.86
CA GLU A 196 1.03 -21.26 -23.73
C GLU A 196 0.97 -20.74 -25.17
N ALA A 197 0.61 -19.48 -25.32
CA ALA A 197 0.49 -18.82 -26.62
C ALA A 197 1.83 -18.69 -27.33
N ALA A 198 2.91 -18.38 -26.61
CA ALA A 198 4.25 -18.33 -27.17
C ALA A 198 4.75 -19.73 -27.57
N LEU A 199 4.41 -20.76 -26.77
CA LEU A 199 4.73 -22.15 -27.07
C LEU A 199 4.00 -22.66 -28.31
N THR A 200 2.73 -22.26 -28.49
CA THR A 200 1.84 -22.72 -29.57
C THR A 200 1.78 -21.77 -30.78
N LYS A 201 2.49 -20.64 -30.72
CA LYS A 201 2.46 -19.57 -31.73
C LYS A 201 1.05 -18.97 -31.96
N ASP A 202 0.25 -18.85 -30.90
CA ASP A 202 -1.11 -18.31 -30.92
C ASP A 202 -1.16 -16.81 -30.57
N ALA A 203 -1.15 -15.95 -31.58
CA ALA A 203 -1.22 -14.50 -31.38
C ALA A 203 -2.55 -14.03 -30.78
N ALA A 204 -3.65 -14.76 -31.04
CA ALA A 204 -4.96 -14.41 -30.50
C ALA A 204 -5.03 -14.69 -28.99
N LEU A 205 -4.35 -15.74 -28.53
CA LEU A 205 -4.26 -16.07 -27.11
C LEU A 205 -3.38 -15.06 -26.34
N ILE A 206 -2.23 -14.63 -26.89
CA ILE A 206 -1.45 -13.51 -26.31
C ILE A 206 -2.33 -12.26 -26.22
N LYS A 207 -2.97 -11.88 -27.34
CA LYS A 207 -3.81 -10.68 -27.37
C LYS A 207 -4.91 -10.74 -26.32
N ARG A 208 -5.59 -11.87 -26.14
CA ARG A 208 -6.63 -12.04 -25.12
C ARG A 208 -6.09 -11.85 -23.70
N ALA A 209 -4.94 -12.42 -23.39
CA ALA A 209 -4.31 -12.31 -22.06
C ALA A 209 -3.86 -10.86 -21.77
N VAL A 210 -3.25 -10.21 -22.77
CA VAL A 210 -2.79 -8.83 -22.68
C VAL A 210 -3.97 -7.86 -22.59
N ASP A 211 -4.98 -7.98 -23.46
CA ASP A 211 -6.17 -7.11 -23.44
C ASP A 211 -6.89 -7.18 -22.08
N ALA A 212 -7.03 -8.38 -21.51
CA ALA A 212 -7.67 -8.55 -20.21
C ALA A 212 -6.87 -7.86 -19.09
N THR A 213 -5.55 -7.96 -19.12
CA THR A 213 -4.67 -7.30 -18.14
C THR A 213 -4.67 -5.78 -18.33
N ALA A 214 -4.53 -5.33 -19.57
CA ALA A 214 -4.55 -3.94 -20.00
C ALA A 214 -5.84 -3.21 -19.58
N ALA A 215 -6.99 -3.90 -19.61
CA ALA A 215 -8.29 -3.34 -19.21
C ALA A 215 -8.38 -2.98 -17.71
N THR A 216 -7.44 -3.46 -16.89
CA THR A 216 -7.33 -3.11 -15.46
C THR A 216 -6.40 -1.92 -15.21
N ILE A 217 -5.60 -1.50 -16.20
CA ILE A 217 -4.69 -0.35 -16.10
C ILE A 217 -5.47 0.92 -16.45
N LYS A 218 -6.29 1.38 -15.49
CA LYS A 218 -7.14 2.56 -15.63
C LYS A 218 -7.44 3.18 -14.26
N ILE A 219 -7.87 4.44 -14.28
CA ILE A 219 -8.54 5.03 -13.13
C ILE A 219 -9.86 4.31 -12.91
N SER A 220 -10.04 3.75 -11.72
CA SER A 220 -11.21 2.96 -11.34
C SER A 220 -12.05 3.72 -10.31
N PRO A 221 -13.39 3.77 -10.47
CA PRO A 221 -14.27 4.27 -9.42
C PRO A 221 -14.52 3.24 -8.30
N GLY A 222 -14.10 1.98 -8.47
CA GLY A 222 -14.15 0.91 -7.47
C GLY A 222 -12.74 0.36 -7.22
N ASP A 223 -12.57 -0.96 -7.11
CA ASP A 223 -11.24 -1.58 -6.95
C ASP A 223 -10.25 -1.17 -8.05
N GLY A 224 -8.99 -0.94 -7.68
CA GLY A 224 -7.92 -0.50 -8.57
C GLY A 224 -7.35 0.86 -8.22
N ILE A 225 -6.59 1.44 -9.17
CA ILE A 225 -5.97 2.77 -9.04
C ILE A 225 -7.06 3.84 -9.02
N GLN A 226 -7.07 4.67 -7.99
CA GLN A 226 -8.00 5.78 -7.83
C GLN A 226 -7.46 7.05 -8.51
N ARG A 227 -8.34 8.04 -8.70
CA ARG A 227 -7.98 9.32 -9.33
C ARG A 227 -6.88 10.10 -8.59
N ASP A 228 -6.81 9.95 -7.28
CA ASP A 228 -5.81 10.55 -6.41
C ASP A 228 -4.52 9.71 -6.27
N MET A 229 -4.36 8.67 -7.10
CA MET A 229 -3.26 7.69 -7.05
C MET A 229 -3.21 6.83 -5.78
N SER A 230 -4.28 6.81 -4.97
CA SER A 230 -4.47 5.73 -4.00
C SER A 230 -4.93 4.44 -4.69
N PHE A 231 -5.04 3.34 -3.95
CA PHE A 231 -5.49 2.06 -4.49
C PHE A 231 -6.54 1.42 -3.60
N HIS A 232 -7.62 0.94 -4.20
CA HIS A 232 -8.71 0.28 -3.51
C HIS A 232 -8.77 -1.21 -3.83
N ALA A 233 -9.15 -2.01 -2.85
CA ALA A 233 -9.48 -3.42 -3.05
C ALA A 233 -10.55 -3.86 -2.05
N HIS A 234 -11.41 -4.80 -2.46
CA HIS A 234 -12.53 -5.27 -1.65
C HIS A 234 -13.54 -4.17 -1.34
N GLY A 235 -13.84 -3.34 -2.34
CA GLY A 235 -14.56 -2.09 -2.17
C GLY A 235 -13.59 -0.94 -1.86
N PRO A 236 -14.09 0.20 -1.35
CA PRO A 236 -13.29 1.40 -1.15
C PRO A 236 -12.46 1.34 0.15
N GLU A 237 -11.71 0.25 0.36
CA GLU A 237 -10.70 0.13 1.41
C GLU A 237 -9.33 0.52 0.84
N ASN A 238 -8.60 1.36 1.57
CA ASN A 238 -7.23 1.76 1.20
C ASN A 238 -6.26 0.56 1.27
N TYR A 239 -5.68 0.20 0.13
CA TYR A 239 -4.88 -1.02 -0.02
C TYR A 239 -3.62 -0.85 -0.88
N MET A 240 -3.01 0.34 -0.86
CA MET A 240 -1.85 0.71 -1.70
C MET A 240 -0.72 -0.33 -1.72
N HIS A 241 -0.41 -0.99 -0.60
CA HIS A 241 0.77 -1.87 -0.53
C HIS A 241 0.46 -3.36 -0.26
N GLY A 242 -0.78 -3.69 0.08
CA GLY A 242 -1.23 -5.08 0.11
C GLY A 242 -1.69 -5.55 -1.28
N TYR A 243 -2.98 -5.42 -1.60
CA TYR A 243 -3.46 -5.74 -2.95
C TYR A 243 -2.88 -4.83 -4.03
N GLY A 244 -2.56 -3.56 -3.75
CA GLY A 244 -1.87 -2.69 -4.70
C GLY A 244 -0.47 -3.20 -5.08
N ARG A 245 0.26 -3.83 -4.13
CA ARG A 245 1.53 -4.52 -4.41
C ARG A 245 1.33 -5.75 -5.30
N GLU A 246 0.31 -6.55 -5.02
CA GLU A 246 0.00 -7.74 -5.81
C GLU A 246 -0.43 -7.35 -7.24
N TYR A 247 -1.20 -6.28 -7.38
CA TYR A 247 -1.55 -5.68 -8.66
C TYR A 247 -0.31 -5.24 -9.45
N LEU A 248 0.57 -4.44 -8.84
CA LEU A 248 1.83 -4.01 -9.46
C LEU A 248 2.71 -5.19 -9.89
N SER A 249 2.85 -6.19 -9.02
CA SER A 249 3.61 -7.41 -9.31
C SER A 249 3.05 -8.12 -10.55
N GLY A 250 1.73 -8.27 -10.62
CA GLY A 250 1.03 -8.90 -11.73
C GLY A 250 1.19 -8.17 -13.06
N ILE A 251 0.90 -6.86 -13.06
CA ILE A 251 1.04 -6.01 -14.26
C ILE A 251 2.47 -6.02 -14.76
N ARG A 252 3.44 -5.84 -13.85
CA ARG A 252 4.85 -5.85 -14.22
C ARG A 252 5.26 -7.17 -14.84
N ASN A 253 4.86 -8.33 -14.30
CA ASN A 253 5.24 -9.63 -14.88
C ASN A 253 4.75 -9.77 -16.33
N VAL A 254 3.51 -9.35 -16.58
CA VAL A 254 2.95 -9.34 -17.95
C VAL A 254 3.72 -8.37 -18.85
N ALA A 255 4.01 -7.15 -18.36
CA ALA A 255 4.78 -6.15 -19.11
C ALA A 255 6.18 -6.67 -19.49
N THR A 256 6.88 -7.32 -18.57
CA THR A 256 8.21 -7.91 -18.81
C THR A 256 8.14 -9.00 -19.87
N TYR A 257 7.12 -9.87 -19.86
CA TYR A 257 7.01 -10.95 -20.86
C TYR A 257 6.84 -10.43 -22.28
N ILE A 258 6.04 -9.39 -22.46
CA ILE A 258 5.68 -8.86 -23.79
C ILE A 258 6.55 -7.69 -24.24
N GLN A 259 7.56 -7.30 -23.44
CA GLN A 259 8.44 -6.18 -23.73
C GLN A 259 9.14 -6.35 -25.09
N GLY A 260 9.13 -5.29 -25.90
CA GLY A 260 9.75 -5.29 -27.23
C GLY A 260 8.90 -5.92 -28.33
N THR A 261 7.67 -6.35 -28.02
CA THR A 261 6.72 -6.93 -28.99
C THR A 261 5.60 -5.95 -29.32
N ARG A 262 4.84 -6.25 -30.39
CA ARG A 262 3.62 -5.49 -30.73
C ARG A 262 2.50 -5.61 -29.68
N PHE A 263 2.63 -6.51 -28.71
CA PHE A 263 1.67 -6.70 -27.63
C PHE A 263 1.98 -5.83 -26.40
N SER A 264 3.08 -5.06 -26.40
CA SER A 264 3.45 -4.18 -25.30
C SER A 264 2.29 -3.27 -24.86
N PHE A 265 2.19 -3.01 -23.56
CA PHE A 265 1.26 -2.00 -23.05
C PHE A 265 1.54 -0.64 -23.70
N THR A 266 0.48 0.15 -23.84
CA THR A 266 0.59 1.50 -24.39
C THR A 266 1.39 2.41 -23.46
N PRO A 267 2.02 3.48 -23.98
CA PRO A 267 2.72 4.46 -23.15
C PRO A 267 1.85 5.04 -22.02
N ASP A 268 0.57 5.30 -22.27
CA ASP A 268 -0.36 5.84 -21.27
C ASP A 268 -0.63 4.84 -20.14
N GLN A 269 -0.69 3.54 -20.44
CA GLN A 269 -0.83 2.50 -19.43
C GLN A 269 0.42 2.41 -18.56
N ILE A 270 1.61 2.44 -19.17
CA ILE A 270 2.87 2.46 -18.42
C ILE A 270 2.98 3.73 -17.57
N ALA A 271 2.57 4.89 -18.11
CA ALA A 271 2.52 6.15 -17.37
C ALA A 271 1.60 6.07 -16.16
N LEU A 272 0.42 5.45 -16.26
CA LEU A 272 -0.46 5.27 -15.11
C LEU A 272 0.13 4.34 -14.04
N ILE A 273 0.82 3.26 -14.44
CA ILE A 273 1.54 2.39 -13.49
C ILE A 273 2.69 3.14 -12.81
N SER A 274 3.44 3.94 -13.57
CA SER A 274 4.47 4.84 -13.05
C SER A 274 3.89 5.82 -12.04
N ASP A 275 2.79 6.51 -12.40
CA ASP A 275 2.15 7.51 -11.56
C ASP A 275 1.60 6.92 -10.27
N PHE A 276 0.93 5.76 -10.32
CA PHE A 276 0.51 5.06 -9.11
C PHE A 276 1.71 4.67 -8.24
N THR A 277 2.78 4.17 -8.86
CA THR A 277 3.97 3.73 -8.11
C THR A 277 4.63 4.92 -7.42
N ARG A 278 4.86 6.03 -8.13
CA ARG A 278 5.59 7.20 -7.62
C ARG A 278 4.73 8.04 -6.69
N ASN A 279 3.46 8.29 -7.04
CA ASN A 279 2.59 9.21 -6.32
C ASN A 279 1.65 8.55 -5.31
N GLY A 280 1.59 7.22 -5.25
CA GLY A 280 0.84 6.47 -4.24
C GLY A 280 1.74 5.51 -3.48
N PHE A 281 2.18 4.44 -4.16
CA PHE A 281 2.90 3.31 -3.56
C PHE A 281 4.19 3.70 -2.81
N LEU A 282 5.02 4.57 -3.40
CA LEU A 282 6.27 5.03 -2.78
C LEU A 282 6.03 6.10 -1.70
N GLN A 283 4.94 6.86 -1.81
CA GLN A 283 4.62 7.94 -0.87
C GLN A 283 4.17 7.42 0.50
N VAL A 284 3.93 6.11 0.66
CA VAL A 284 3.52 5.52 1.94
C VAL A 284 4.64 4.76 2.65
N ILE A 285 5.88 4.97 2.20
CA ILE A 285 7.08 4.29 2.68
C ILE A 285 8.01 5.27 3.39
N ARG A 286 8.50 4.89 4.57
CA ARG A 286 9.61 5.55 5.26
C ARG A 286 10.78 4.56 5.39
N GLY A 287 11.94 4.93 4.84
CA GLY A 287 13.10 4.06 4.79
C GLY A 287 12.77 2.70 4.13
N ARG A 288 12.68 1.66 4.95
CA ARG A 288 12.49 0.26 4.52
C ARG A 288 11.09 -0.29 4.79
N TYR A 289 10.19 0.55 5.29
CA TYR A 289 8.94 0.12 5.89
C TYR A 289 7.77 0.95 5.37
N VAL A 290 6.65 0.29 5.15
CA VAL A 290 5.38 0.92 4.75
C VAL A 290 4.51 1.20 5.97
N ASP A 291 3.71 2.26 5.90
CA ASP A 291 2.62 2.54 6.83
C ASP A 291 1.72 1.30 7.03
N PHE A 292 1.42 0.95 8.28
CA PHE A 292 0.58 -0.20 8.62
C PHE A 292 -0.88 -0.07 8.15
N SER A 293 -1.31 1.13 7.79
CA SER A 293 -2.69 1.47 7.43
C SER A 293 -3.06 1.05 6.00
N VAL A 294 -2.07 0.81 5.13
CA VAL A 294 -2.28 0.60 3.68
C VAL A 294 -2.08 -0.85 3.22
N ILE A 295 -1.99 -1.78 4.18
CA ILE A 295 -1.77 -3.22 3.97
C ILE A 295 -3.01 -4.08 4.35
N GLY A 296 -4.11 -3.43 4.72
CA GLY A 296 -5.39 -4.04 5.10
C GLY A 296 -5.23 -5.12 6.18
N ARG A 297 -5.94 -6.25 6.03
CA ARG A 297 -5.80 -7.40 6.96
C ARG A 297 -4.38 -7.97 7.06
N GLY A 298 -3.51 -7.64 6.10
CA GLY A 298 -2.11 -8.06 6.06
C GLY A 298 -1.30 -7.60 7.27
N ILE A 299 -1.75 -6.56 8.00
CA ILE A 299 -1.16 -6.12 9.27
C ILE A 299 -0.98 -7.25 10.28
N ALA A 300 -1.83 -8.28 10.22
CA ALA A 300 -1.76 -9.44 11.09
C ALA A 300 -0.78 -10.53 10.63
N ARG A 301 0.13 -10.22 9.70
CA ARG A 301 1.18 -11.12 9.21
C ARG A 301 2.55 -10.67 9.71
N ASN A 302 3.39 -11.63 10.05
CA ASN A 302 4.78 -11.35 10.37
C ASN A 302 5.50 -10.72 9.15
N ASN A 303 6.29 -9.68 9.41
CA ASN A 303 7.01 -8.87 8.42
C ASN A 303 6.13 -8.11 7.42
N ALA A 304 4.84 -7.91 7.68
CA ALA A 304 3.92 -7.31 6.71
C ALA A 304 4.30 -5.89 6.25
N THR A 305 4.93 -5.10 7.11
CA THR A 305 5.35 -3.73 6.78
C THR A 305 6.70 -3.65 6.08
N ARG A 306 7.42 -4.77 5.86
CA ARG A 306 8.68 -4.74 5.11
C ARG A 306 8.39 -4.59 3.62
N VAL A 307 8.96 -3.56 3.00
CA VAL A 307 8.77 -3.32 1.57
C VAL A 307 9.57 -4.33 0.73
N ASN A 308 8.94 -4.83 -0.34
CA ASN A 308 9.62 -5.64 -1.35
C ASN A 308 10.24 -4.73 -2.41
N VAL A 309 11.55 -4.47 -2.31
CA VAL A 309 12.29 -3.62 -3.25
C VAL A 309 12.31 -4.15 -4.68
N GLY A 310 12.17 -5.47 -4.87
CA GLY A 310 12.21 -6.08 -6.19
C GLY A 310 11.14 -5.50 -7.11
N ILE A 311 9.94 -5.28 -6.58
CA ILE A 311 8.81 -4.70 -7.34
C ILE A 311 9.16 -3.29 -7.82
N VAL A 312 9.78 -2.46 -6.97
CA VAL A 312 10.17 -1.09 -7.33
C VAL A 312 11.26 -1.09 -8.41
N LYS A 313 12.29 -1.93 -8.26
CA LYS A 313 13.36 -2.11 -9.28
C LYS A 313 12.80 -2.51 -10.64
N GLN A 314 11.80 -3.38 -10.63
CA GLN A 314 11.25 -3.95 -11.85
C GLN A 314 10.25 -3.01 -12.54
N ILE A 315 9.56 -2.15 -11.78
CA ILE A 315 8.77 -1.06 -12.37
C ILE A 315 9.69 0.01 -12.96
N ARG A 316 10.78 0.35 -12.25
CA ARG A 316 11.82 1.25 -12.76
C ARG A 316 12.32 0.82 -14.15
N GLU A 317 12.54 -0.48 -14.38
CA GLU A 317 13.03 -1.02 -15.67
C GLU A 317 12.08 -0.79 -16.87
N ILE A 318 10.78 -0.64 -16.63
CA ILE A 318 9.78 -0.43 -17.69
C ILE A 318 9.33 1.02 -17.82
N ASP A 319 9.73 1.89 -16.89
CA ASP A 319 9.39 3.31 -16.89
C ASP A 319 10.40 4.15 -17.68
N ILE A 320 10.01 5.38 -18.01
CA ILE A 320 10.81 6.31 -18.80
C ILE A 320 12.02 6.86 -18.03
N ASN A 321 13.07 7.23 -18.77
CA ASN A 321 14.36 7.63 -18.21
C ASN A 321 14.30 8.81 -17.22
N ARG A 322 13.36 9.74 -17.37
CA ARG A 322 13.25 10.92 -16.50
C ARG A 322 12.90 10.59 -15.05
N HIS A 323 12.35 9.40 -14.78
CA HIS A 323 11.89 8.98 -13.45
C HIS A 323 12.89 8.06 -12.73
N GLN A 324 13.98 7.68 -13.40
CA GLN A 324 14.92 6.67 -12.91
C GLN A 324 15.61 7.11 -11.61
N GLU A 325 15.95 8.39 -11.49
CA GLU A 325 16.58 8.94 -10.29
C GLU A 325 15.64 8.87 -9.07
N GLU A 326 14.36 9.19 -9.24
CA GLU A 326 13.34 9.06 -8.18
C GLU A 326 13.25 7.61 -7.68
N TYR A 327 13.25 6.64 -8.61
CA TYR A 327 13.28 5.23 -8.23
C TYR A 327 14.59 4.81 -7.57
N ASP A 328 15.75 5.25 -8.08
CA ASP A 328 17.05 4.90 -7.52
C ASP A 328 17.19 5.37 -6.07
N GLN A 329 16.75 6.60 -5.80
CA GLN A 329 16.70 7.15 -4.44
C GLN A 329 15.75 6.34 -3.55
N ALA A 330 14.57 5.95 -4.04
CA ALA A 330 13.63 5.11 -3.28
C ALA A 330 14.21 3.71 -3.02
N ILE A 331 14.82 3.08 -4.03
CA ILE A 331 15.45 1.76 -3.93
C ILE A 331 16.58 1.79 -2.89
N ALA A 332 17.45 2.81 -2.92
CA ALA A 332 18.54 2.94 -1.97
C ALA A 332 18.03 2.99 -0.52
N ARG A 333 16.97 3.79 -0.25
CA ARG A 333 16.32 3.84 1.07
C ARG A 333 15.71 2.50 1.48
N ILE A 334 14.97 1.84 0.58
CA ILE A 334 14.31 0.55 0.87
C ILE A 334 15.33 -0.56 1.16
N GLU A 335 16.47 -0.56 0.47
CA GLU A 335 17.57 -1.49 0.73
C GLU A 335 18.33 -1.19 2.03
N GLY A 336 18.16 0.01 2.60
CA GLY A 336 18.95 0.49 3.73
C GLY A 336 20.37 0.87 3.33
N LYS A 337 20.57 1.30 2.08
CA LYS A 337 21.84 1.82 1.55
C LYS A 337 21.93 3.34 1.61
N ALA A 338 20.80 4.00 1.89
CA ALA A 338 20.66 5.44 2.07
C ALA A 338 19.85 5.70 3.35
N ASP A 339 20.05 6.87 3.94
CA ASP A 339 19.29 7.32 5.11
C ASP A 339 17.79 7.46 4.76
N PRO A 340 16.85 7.18 5.69
CA PRO A 340 15.42 7.38 5.44
C PRO A 340 15.03 8.78 4.95
N SER A 341 15.83 9.80 5.25
CA SER A 341 15.66 11.20 4.81
C SER A 341 16.16 11.50 3.40
N GLU A 342 17.06 10.69 2.85
CA GLU A 342 17.80 11.02 1.64
C GLU A 342 16.86 11.11 0.41
N GLY A 343 16.90 12.22 -0.32
CA GLY A 343 16.05 12.45 -1.49
C GLY A 343 14.56 12.67 -1.17
N ILE A 344 14.18 12.77 0.10
CA ILE A 344 12.80 13.12 0.50
C ILE A 344 12.64 14.63 0.47
N SER A 345 11.70 15.11 -0.34
CA SER A 345 11.29 16.52 -0.34
C SER A 345 10.05 16.73 0.54
N PRO A 346 9.93 17.88 1.23
CA PRO A 346 8.71 18.24 1.95
C PRO A 346 7.46 18.13 1.09
N LYS A 347 6.44 17.42 1.59
CA LYS A 347 5.18 17.21 0.86
C LYS A 347 4.02 16.94 1.81
N HIS A 348 2.82 17.35 1.41
CA HIS A 348 1.57 16.92 2.04
C HIS A 348 0.59 16.43 0.98
N ILE A 349 0.05 15.23 1.18
CA ILE A 349 -0.88 14.58 0.25
C ILE A 349 -2.12 14.17 1.04
N TYR A 350 -3.28 14.63 0.58
CA TYR A 350 -4.56 14.09 1.00
C TYR A 350 -5.15 13.27 -0.14
N TYR A 351 -5.29 11.96 0.08
CA TYR A 351 -5.92 11.03 -0.84
C TYR A 351 -7.44 11.04 -0.60
N TRP A 352 -8.14 11.97 -1.28
CA TRP A 352 -9.57 12.22 -1.08
C TRP A 352 -10.47 11.03 -1.42
N ARG A 353 -10.00 10.07 -2.22
CA ARG A 353 -10.72 8.83 -2.51
C ARG A 353 -10.57 7.80 -1.41
N SER A 354 -9.52 7.89 -0.61
CA SER A 354 -9.15 6.89 0.40
C SER A 354 -9.27 7.37 1.85
N ASP A 355 -9.65 8.63 2.08
CA ASP A 355 -9.69 9.26 3.41
C ASP A 355 -8.38 9.06 4.19
N TYR A 356 -7.26 9.19 3.47
CA TYR A 356 -5.93 8.94 3.99
C TYR A 356 -5.00 10.12 3.68
N THR A 357 -4.14 10.46 4.63
CA THR A 357 -3.24 11.59 4.55
C THR A 357 -1.81 11.14 4.77
N VAL A 358 -0.88 11.73 4.02
CA VAL A 358 0.56 11.60 4.23
C VAL A 358 1.17 12.99 4.35
N HIS A 359 1.98 13.18 5.38
CA HIS A 359 2.84 14.34 5.52
C HIS A 359 4.30 13.90 5.60
N HIS A 360 5.08 14.27 4.57
CA HIS A 360 6.49 13.96 4.45
C HIS A 360 7.33 15.19 4.75
N ARG A 361 8.37 14.98 5.54
CA ARG A 361 9.53 15.85 5.67
C ARG A 361 10.80 15.00 5.52
N PRO A 362 11.96 15.61 5.24
CA PRO A 362 13.21 14.87 5.24
C PRO A 362 13.36 14.05 6.52
N GLU A 363 13.02 14.60 7.68
CA GLU A 363 13.25 13.99 8.98
C GLU A 363 12.18 12.95 9.36
N PHE A 364 10.97 12.99 8.77
CA PHE A 364 9.89 12.08 9.17
C PHE A 364 8.77 11.90 8.14
N MET A 365 7.92 10.92 8.39
CA MET A 365 6.62 10.73 7.75
C MET A 365 5.53 10.59 8.82
N VAL A 366 4.42 11.31 8.67
CA VAL A 366 3.18 11.06 9.42
C VAL A 366 2.07 10.65 8.45
N GLY A 367 1.60 9.41 8.59
CA GLY A 367 0.39 8.92 7.93
C GLY A 367 -0.83 9.05 8.83
N LEU A 368 -2.01 9.28 8.27
CA LEU A 368 -3.29 9.32 9.00
C LEU A 368 -4.38 8.58 8.24
N ASN A 369 -5.02 7.62 8.91
CA ASN A 369 -6.03 6.74 8.31
C ASN A 369 -7.40 6.89 8.98
N ILE A 370 -8.42 7.20 8.16
CA ILE A 370 -9.80 7.40 8.59
C ILE A 370 -10.73 6.61 7.64
N ALA A 371 -11.86 6.12 8.16
CA ALA A 371 -12.95 5.62 7.32
C ALA A 371 -14.17 6.53 7.43
N SER A 372 -14.67 6.97 6.28
CA SER A 372 -15.92 7.75 6.15
C SER A 372 -17.07 6.85 5.70
N SER A 373 -18.24 7.43 5.48
CA SER A 373 -19.36 6.77 4.79
C SER A 373 -19.02 6.36 3.35
N ARG A 374 -17.96 6.92 2.75
CA ARG A 374 -17.50 6.66 1.38
C ARG A 374 -16.47 5.54 1.29
N SER A 375 -15.65 5.36 2.33
CA SER A 375 -14.60 4.36 2.43
C SER A 375 -14.96 3.23 3.41
N VAL A 376 -14.14 2.18 3.43
CA VAL A 376 -14.36 0.98 4.25
C VAL A 376 -13.31 0.89 5.35
N ARG A 377 -13.75 0.51 6.57
CA ARG A 377 -12.87 0.18 7.70
C ARG A 377 -11.98 -1.00 7.35
N THR A 378 -10.77 -1.04 7.89
CA THR A 378 -9.80 -2.11 7.61
C THR A 378 -10.40 -3.49 7.84
N GLU A 379 -10.36 -4.35 6.83
CA GLU A 379 -11.08 -5.63 6.88
C GLU A 379 -10.49 -6.64 7.87
N SER A 380 -11.29 -7.65 8.24
CA SER A 380 -10.82 -8.93 8.77
C SER A 380 -11.26 -10.03 7.82
N GLY A 381 -10.36 -10.95 7.46
CA GLY A 381 -10.60 -11.98 6.46
C GLY A 381 -9.62 -13.13 6.59
N ASN A 382 -10.05 -14.34 6.25
CA ASN A 382 -9.30 -15.60 6.33
C ASN A 382 -8.66 -15.88 7.71
N GLY A 383 -9.29 -15.45 8.80
CA GLY A 383 -8.74 -15.58 10.15
C GLY A 383 -7.69 -14.53 10.49
N GLU A 384 -7.50 -13.50 9.66
CA GLU A 384 -6.52 -12.42 9.82
C GLU A 384 -7.18 -11.13 10.33
N ASN A 385 -6.39 -10.30 11.01
CA ASN A 385 -6.78 -8.99 11.57
C ASN A 385 -7.99 -9.06 12.53
N LEU A 386 -7.95 -10.02 13.45
CA LEU A 386 -9.08 -10.35 14.31
C LEU A 386 -9.47 -9.24 15.30
N THR A 387 -8.52 -8.38 15.68
CA THR A 387 -8.71 -7.33 16.71
C THR A 387 -8.58 -5.90 16.18
N GLY A 388 -8.35 -5.70 14.88
CA GLY A 388 -8.19 -4.40 14.24
C GLY A 388 -9.47 -3.58 14.06
N HIS A 389 -10.24 -3.39 15.14
CA HIS A 389 -11.50 -2.63 15.10
C HIS A 389 -11.30 -1.15 14.81
N PHE A 390 -10.27 -0.54 15.37
CA PHE A 390 -10.13 0.92 15.43
C PHE A 390 -9.06 1.50 14.49
N LEU A 391 -8.55 0.72 13.53
CA LEU A 391 -7.48 1.12 12.60
C LEU A 391 -7.83 2.31 11.70
N THR A 392 -9.11 2.67 11.62
CA THR A 392 -9.64 3.76 10.79
C THR A 392 -10.33 4.84 11.61
N GLU A 393 -10.09 4.89 12.93
CA GLU A 393 -10.69 5.89 13.83
C GLU A 393 -9.75 7.10 14.06
N GLY A 394 -9.02 7.48 13.00
CA GLY A 394 -7.95 8.49 13.05
C GLY A 394 -6.62 7.92 13.50
N ALA A 395 -6.23 6.75 12.96
CA ALA A 395 -4.97 6.11 13.31
C ALA A 395 -3.79 6.85 12.68
N THR A 396 -2.74 7.11 13.44
CA THR A 396 -1.54 7.84 12.97
C THR A 396 -0.31 6.94 12.90
N PHE A 397 0.36 6.88 11.76
CA PHE A 397 1.67 6.26 11.60
C PHE A 397 2.76 7.33 11.74
N ILE A 398 3.52 7.33 12.83
CA ILE A 398 4.58 8.32 13.09
C ILE A 398 5.94 7.64 12.88
N ALA A 399 6.66 8.03 11.81
CA ALA A 399 7.88 7.34 11.40
C ALA A 399 9.04 8.29 11.13
N VAL A 400 10.14 8.10 11.84
CA VAL A 400 11.45 8.76 11.62
C VAL A 400 12.38 7.79 10.89
N GLU A 401 12.54 6.58 11.41
CA GLU A 401 13.34 5.49 10.82
C GLU A 401 12.49 4.54 9.96
N GLY A 402 11.17 4.51 10.22
CA GLY A 402 10.20 3.62 9.57
C GLY A 402 9.93 2.31 10.32
N ASN A 403 10.80 1.91 11.25
CA ASN A 403 10.68 0.63 11.95
C ASN A 403 9.92 0.68 13.29
N GLU A 404 9.37 1.84 13.67
CA GLU A 404 8.75 2.13 14.97
C GLU A 404 7.61 1.15 15.31
N TYR A 405 6.92 0.64 14.28
CA TYR A 405 5.81 -0.31 14.41
C TYR A 405 6.09 -1.65 13.73
N HIS A 406 7.30 -1.89 13.22
CA HIS A 406 7.57 -3.12 12.49
C HIS A 406 7.45 -4.35 13.42
N ASN A 407 6.49 -5.24 13.12
CA ASN A 407 6.17 -6.44 13.88
C ASN A 407 5.66 -6.20 15.33
N ILE A 408 5.21 -5.00 15.67
CA ILE A 408 4.67 -4.69 17.01
C ILE A 408 3.26 -5.23 17.24
N PHE A 409 2.51 -5.46 16.18
CA PHE A 409 1.07 -5.76 16.20
C PHE A 409 0.59 -6.87 17.15
N PRO A 410 1.29 -8.01 17.34
CA PRO A 410 0.91 -8.99 18.37
C PRO A 410 1.02 -8.43 19.79
N ASN A 411 1.93 -7.49 20.03
CA ASN A 411 2.17 -6.79 21.28
C ASN A 411 1.41 -5.47 21.35
N TRP A 412 0.41 -5.20 20.52
CA TRP A 412 -0.42 -3.99 20.64
C TRP A 412 -1.60 -4.20 21.58
N GLU A 413 -1.89 -3.18 22.39
CA GLU A 413 -3.23 -2.93 22.89
C GLU A 413 -4.05 -2.30 21.75
N TRP A 414 -4.84 -3.12 21.07
CA TRP A 414 -5.59 -2.74 19.88
C TRP A 414 -6.69 -1.69 20.11
N ASN A 415 -7.03 -1.39 21.37
CA ASN A 415 -7.89 -0.26 21.74
C ASN A 415 -7.12 1.04 22.00
N LYS A 416 -5.79 1.03 21.83
CA LYS A 416 -4.88 2.19 21.94
C LYS A 416 -4.02 2.34 20.69
N ILE A 417 -4.64 2.24 19.52
CA ILE A 417 -3.93 2.49 18.25
C ILE A 417 -3.50 3.97 18.23
N PRO A 418 -2.26 4.30 17.85
CA PRO A 418 -1.77 5.68 17.81
C PRO A 418 -2.77 6.61 17.10
N GLY A 419 -3.02 7.80 17.66
CA GLY A 419 -3.91 8.84 17.11
C GLY A 419 -5.40 8.66 17.42
N THR A 420 -5.85 7.44 17.73
CA THR A 420 -7.28 7.13 17.86
C THR A 420 -7.90 7.69 19.14
N THR A 421 -9.21 7.98 19.11
CA THR A 421 -10.02 8.25 20.30
C THR A 421 -11.02 7.11 20.47
N THR A 422 -10.79 6.23 21.44
CA THR A 422 -11.42 4.91 21.49
C THR A 422 -11.80 4.51 22.91
N PRO A 423 -12.80 3.63 23.04
CA PRO A 423 -13.13 3.04 24.32
C PRO A 423 -12.11 1.99 24.76
N GLU A 424 -11.81 1.96 26.04
CA GLU A 424 -10.91 0.96 26.64
C GLU A 424 -11.61 -0.39 26.86
N VAL A 425 -12.14 -0.99 25.79
CA VAL A 425 -12.77 -2.32 25.83
C VAL A 425 -11.69 -3.39 25.98
N SER A 426 -11.83 -4.26 26.97
CA SER A 426 -10.96 -5.42 27.18
C SER A 426 -11.73 -6.61 27.77
N PRO A 427 -11.57 -7.84 27.24
CA PRO A 427 -10.88 -8.15 25.98
C PRO A 427 -11.67 -7.67 24.76
N LEU A 428 -10.96 -7.36 23.66
CA LEU A 428 -11.62 -7.06 22.39
C LEU A 428 -12.20 -8.33 21.77
N LYS A 429 -13.44 -8.23 21.29
CA LYS A 429 -14.10 -9.34 20.59
C LYS A 429 -13.41 -9.60 19.25
N LYS A 430 -12.97 -10.83 19.00
CA LYS A 430 -12.43 -11.23 17.69
C LYS A 430 -13.50 -11.06 16.59
N ARG A 431 -13.13 -10.41 15.49
CA ARG A 431 -14.01 -10.20 14.33
C ARG A 431 -14.27 -11.50 13.58
N ARG A 432 -15.42 -11.57 12.90
CA ARG A 432 -15.78 -12.70 12.03
C ARG A 432 -15.05 -12.58 10.69
N ASN A 433 -15.06 -13.67 9.92
CA ASN A 433 -14.45 -13.70 8.60
C ASN A 433 -15.15 -12.74 7.61
N TRP A 434 -14.37 -12.02 6.82
CA TRP A 434 -14.79 -11.07 5.79
C TRP A 434 -15.70 -9.94 6.30
N VAL A 435 -15.25 -9.24 7.35
CA VAL A 435 -15.90 -8.02 7.84
C VAL A 435 -15.21 -6.81 7.23
N ALA A 436 -15.95 -6.04 6.42
CA ALA A 436 -15.49 -4.83 5.74
C ALA A 436 -16.64 -3.80 5.75
N ASN A 437 -16.79 -3.08 6.87
CA ASN A 437 -17.90 -2.14 7.07
C ASN A 437 -17.48 -0.73 6.70
N ARG A 438 -18.36 0.03 6.03
CA ARG A 438 -18.15 1.48 5.81
C ARG A 438 -18.05 2.24 7.12
N GLY A 439 -17.26 3.30 7.15
CA GLY A 439 -17.27 4.27 8.24
C GLY A 439 -18.66 4.92 8.41
N ASN A 440 -18.86 5.59 9.55
CA ASN A 440 -20.17 6.12 9.93
C ASN A 440 -20.29 7.66 9.80
N SER A 441 -19.26 8.35 9.29
CA SER A 441 -19.22 9.81 9.22
C SER A 441 -19.06 10.32 7.79
N ASP A 442 -19.82 11.37 7.46
CA ASP A 442 -19.68 12.09 6.19
C ASP A 442 -18.60 13.19 6.26
N PHE A 443 -18.48 13.89 7.38
CA PHE A 443 -17.54 15.00 7.55
C PHE A 443 -16.15 14.47 7.92
N VAL A 444 -15.53 13.85 6.93
CA VAL A 444 -14.17 13.30 6.93
C VAL A 444 -13.48 13.84 5.70
N GLY A 445 -12.35 14.51 5.84
CA GLY A 445 -11.64 14.98 4.67
C GLY A 445 -10.33 15.68 4.98
N GLY A 446 -9.75 16.31 3.96
CA GLY A 446 -8.53 17.08 4.12
C GLY A 446 -8.39 18.19 3.09
N VAL A 447 -7.62 19.21 3.45
CA VAL A 447 -7.18 20.28 2.55
C VAL A 447 -5.66 20.20 2.44
N SER A 448 -5.14 20.28 1.22
CA SER A 448 -3.70 20.22 0.95
C SER A 448 -3.33 21.29 -0.07
N ASP A 449 -2.26 22.03 0.22
CA ASP A 449 -1.63 22.94 -0.74
C ASP A 449 -0.40 22.32 -1.44
N GLY A 450 -0.14 21.04 -1.18
CA GLY A 450 1.02 20.27 -1.64
C GLY A 450 2.16 20.16 -0.64
N LEU A 451 2.23 21.05 0.37
CA LEU A 451 3.31 21.13 1.36
C LEU A 451 2.78 20.98 2.80
N ASN A 452 1.68 21.63 3.09
CA ASN A 452 0.97 21.68 4.36
C ASN A 452 -0.51 21.32 4.16
N GLY A 453 -1.19 21.01 5.24
CA GLY A 453 -2.62 20.75 5.15
C GLY A 453 -3.30 20.49 6.47
N ILE A 454 -4.58 20.17 6.36
CA ILE A 454 -5.46 19.85 7.49
C ILE A 454 -6.20 18.58 7.15
N SER A 455 -6.40 17.70 8.12
CA SER A 455 -7.36 16.59 8.01
C SER A 455 -8.37 16.64 9.15
N VAL A 456 -9.58 16.15 8.88
CA VAL A 456 -10.69 16.16 9.84
C VAL A 456 -11.40 14.81 9.90
N TYR A 457 -11.85 14.46 11.10
CA TYR A 457 -12.79 13.37 11.35
C TYR A 457 -13.82 13.81 12.40
N GLN A 458 -15.07 14.04 11.96
CA GLN A 458 -16.21 14.14 12.86
C GLN A 458 -16.70 12.75 13.25
N MET A 459 -16.06 12.17 14.27
CA MET A 459 -16.37 10.84 14.77
C MET A 459 -17.79 10.78 15.34
N SER A 460 -18.52 9.73 14.97
CA SER A 460 -19.77 9.33 15.60
C SER A 460 -19.89 7.81 15.52
N ASP A 461 -19.08 7.13 16.31
CA ASP A 461 -18.98 5.67 16.27
C ASP A 461 -18.69 5.07 17.66
N TYR A 462 -18.97 3.78 17.83
CA TYR A 462 -18.75 3.06 19.10
C TYR A 462 -19.36 3.78 20.33
N ASN A 463 -20.55 4.37 20.15
CA ASN A 463 -21.24 5.22 21.14
C ASN A 463 -20.38 6.38 21.67
N THR A 464 -19.50 6.89 20.82
CA THR A 464 -18.56 7.99 21.10
C THR A 464 -18.64 9.00 19.96
N LYS A 465 -18.75 10.27 20.32
CA LYS A 465 -18.65 11.41 19.40
C LYS A 465 -17.38 12.18 19.71
N ALA A 466 -16.71 12.68 18.68
CA ALA A 466 -15.55 13.56 18.82
C ALA A 466 -15.30 14.29 17.50
N ASN A 467 -14.94 15.57 17.59
CA ASN A 467 -14.38 16.32 16.48
C ASN A 467 -12.85 16.23 16.58
N LYS A 468 -12.23 15.50 15.65
CA LYS A 468 -10.78 15.30 15.59
C LYS A 468 -10.22 16.03 14.37
N SER A 469 -9.17 16.81 14.56
CA SER A 469 -8.44 17.43 13.46
C SER A 469 -6.93 17.37 13.65
N TRP A 470 -6.22 17.34 12.53
CA TRP A 470 -4.78 17.30 12.45
C TRP A 470 -4.32 18.41 11.50
N PHE A 471 -3.53 19.36 12.01
CA PHE A 471 -2.93 20.43 11.22
C PHE A 471 -1.47 20.08 10.97
N PHE A 472 -1.14 19.77 9.72
CA PHE A 472 0.17 19.32 9.28
C PHE A 472 0.95 20.51 8.75
N PHE A 473 1.72 21.16 9.62
CA PHE A 473 2.42 22.41 9.33
C PHE A 473 3.92 22.21 9.45
N ASP A 474 4.63 22.32 8.34
CA ASP A 474 6.09 22.23 8.31
C ASP A 474 6.63 21.01 9.08
N ASP A 475 7.35 21.22 10.19
CA ASP A 475 8.00 20.17 10.98
C ASP A 475 7.14 19.65 12.14
N LYS A 476 5.84 19.96 12.18
CA LYS A 476 4.95 19.60 13.30
C LYS A 476 3.54 19.24 12.88
N VAL A 477 2.89 18.43 13.71
CA VAL A 477 1.47 18.06 13.56
C VAL A 477 0.71 18.43 14.82
N ILE A 478 -0.21 19.38 14.70
CA ILE A 478 -1.08 19.80 15.80
C ILE A 478 -2.34 18.94 15.78
N CYS A 479 -2.58 18.20 16.85
CA CYS A 479 -3.68 17.26 16.99
C CYS A 479 -4.69 17.81 17.99
N LEU A 480 -5.90 18.11 17.52
CA LEU A 480 -6.99 18.66 18.34
C LEU A 480 -8.17 17.71 18.43
N GLY A 481 -8.74 17.62 19.62
CA GLY A 481 -10.01 16.96 19.90
C GLY A 481 -10.96 17.89 20.63
N SER A 482 -12.23 17.92 20.23
CA SER A 482 -13.30 18.65 20.92
C SER A 482 -14.60 17.86 20.88
N GLY A 483 -15.55 18.21 21.75
CA GLY A 483 -16.88 17.58 21.78
C GLY A 483 -16.84 16.09 22.08
N ILE A 484 -15.82 15.62 22.82
CA ILE A 484 -15.64 14.21 23.15
C ILE A 484 -16.72 13.83 24.16
N SER A 485 -17.69 13.07 23.67
CA SER A 485 -18.88 12.70 24.42
C SER A 485 -19.20 11.23 24.19
N ALA A 486 -19.44 10.47 25.25
CA ALA A 486 -19.80 9.05 25.12
C ALA A 486 -20.85 8.61 26.15
N ASN A 487 -21.57 7.54 25.83
CA ASN A 487 -22.51 6.89 26.73
C ASN A 487 -22.18 5.40 26.86
N ARG A 488 -21.26 5.07 27.77
CA ARG A 488 -20.72 3.72 27.99
C ARG A 488 -20.00 3.57 29.32
N GLN A 489 -19.72 2.32 29.71
CA GLN A 489 -19.10 1.99 31.00
C GLN A 489 -17.57 2.05 30.99
N GLU A 490 -16.96 1.83 29.83
CA GLU A 490 -15.52 1.93 29.64
C GLU A 490 -15.07 3.39 29.55
N SER A 491 -13.83 3.67 29.96
CA SER A 491 -13.22 4.98 29.74
C SER A 491 -13.00 5.23 28.25
N ILE A 492 -13.08 6.49 27.85
CA ILE A 492 -12.66 6.95 26.52
C ILE A 492 -11.23 7.45 26.63
N THR A 493 -10.36 6.97 25.75
CA THR A 493 -8.95 7.40 25.71
C THR A 493 -8.62 8.02 24.38
N THR A 494 -7.62 8.88 24.34
CA THR A 494 -6.96 9.31 23.08
C THR A 494 -5.50 8.92 23.14
N THR A 495 -5.07 8.02 22.27
CA THR A 495 -3.68 7.56 22.25
C THR A 495 -2.85 8.48 21.38
N LEU A 496 -1.72 8.95 21.91
CA LEU A 496 -0.76 9.74 21.15
C LEU A 496 0.16 8.82 20.36
N ASN A 497 0.70 7.78 21.01
CA ASN A 497 1.50 6.76 20.34
C ASN A 497 1.51 5.42 21.10
N GLN A 498 1.84 4.35 20.37
CA GLN A 498 2.11 3.00 20.85
C GLN A 498 3.13 2.33 19.91
N SER A 499 4.42 2.50 20.20
CA SER A 499 5.57 2.11 19.38
C SER A 499 6.55 1.25 20.18
N TRP A 500 7.60 0.75 19.54
CA TRP A 500 8.68 0.08 20.27
C TRP A 500 9.35 1.04 21.26
N LEU A 501 9.61 0.57 22.49
CA LEU A 501 10.43 1.31 23.43
C LEU A 501 11.91 1.22 23.00
N LYS A 502 12.41 2.27 22.35
CA LYS A 502 13.84 2.41 22.03
C LYS A 502 14.45 3.61 22.75
N GLY A 503 15.50 3.38 23.51
CA GLY A 503 16.16 4.43 24.30
C GLY A 503 15.30 4.94 25.47
N PRO A 504 15.79 5.96 26.20
CA PRO A 504 15.10 6.51 27.36
C PRO A 504 13.84 7.29 26.95
N VAL A 505 12.86 7.33 27.85
CA VAL A 505 11.73 8.27 27.78
C VAL A 505 12.07 9.47 28.64
N LEU A 506 12.03 10.68 28.07
CA LEU A 506 12.36 11.91 28.77
C LEU A 506 11.11 12.76 28.99
N LEU A 507 10.97 13.35 30.17
CA LEU A 507 9.86 14.21 30.57
C LEU A 507 10.38 15.61 30.85
N SER A 508 9.61 16.64 30.55
CA SER A 508 9.92 18.00 30.98
C SER A 508 8.67 18.79 31.37
N GLN A 509 8.79 19.58 32.44
CA GLN A 509 7.75 20.52 32.89
C GLN A 509 8.03 21.97 32.43
N ASN A 510 9.29 22.31 32.21
CA ASN A 510 9.77 23.69 32.04
C ASN A 510 10.84 23.85 30.93
N GLY A 511 11.15 22.79 30.18
CA GLY A 511 12.23 22.74 29.19
C GLY A 511 13.44 21.90 29.63
N ASP A 512 13.62 21.67 30.93
CA ASP A 512 14.65 20.77 31.45
C ASP A 512 14.14 19.33 31.40
N PHE A 513 14.87 18.45 30.70
CA PHE A 513 14.46 17.06 30.49
C PHE A 513 15.06 16.12 31.53
N GLU A 514 14.21 15.28 32.11
CA GLU A 514 14.58 14.23 33.05
C GLU A 514 14.11 12.86 32.54
N GLU A 515 14.89 11.82 32.80
CA GLU A 515 14.54 10.46 32.41
C GLU A 515 13.41 9.89 33.28
N PHE A 516 12.41 9.30 32.63
CA PHE A 516 11.37 8.53 33.28
C PHE A 516 11.90 7.14 33.65
N LYS A 517 12.03 6.87 34.95
CA LYS A 517 12.67 5.65 35.49
C LYS A 517 11.69 4.57 35.96
N SER A 518 10.39 4.74 35.73
CA SER A 518 9.36 3.78 36.12
C SER A 518 8.81 3.05 34.89
N GLU A 519 8.19 1.90 35.10
CA GLU A 519 7.55 1.12 34.01
C GLU A 519 6.26 1.78 33.53
N LYS A 520 5.52 2.42 34.44
CA LYS A 520 4.20 3.01 34.18
C LYS A 520 3.94 4.23 35.07
N ALA A 521 3.23 5.20 34.53
CA ALA A 521 2.62 6.30 35.27
C ALA A 521 1.14 6.42 34.91
N ASP A 522 0.27 6.15 35.88
CA ASP A 522 -1.18 6.27 35.75
C ASP A 522 -1.69 7.71 35.83
N LYS A 523 -0.80 8.70 36.07
CA LYS A 523 -1.14 10.12 35.98
C LYS A 523 0.11 11.00 36.02
N LEU A 524 0.50 11.52 34.87
CA LEU A 524 1.47 12.61 34.78
C LEU A 524 0.73 13.93 34.63
N LYS A 525 1.02 14.89 35.52
CA LYS A 525 0.44 16.25 35.52
C LYS A 525 1.55 17.26 35.32
N ASN A 526 1.18 18.44 34.81
CA ASN A 526 2.10 19.58 34.61
C ASN A 526 3.31 19.24 33.71
N ILE A 527 3.17 18.22 32.86
CA ILE A 527 4.18 17.89 31.85
C ILE A 527 3.94 18.77 30.64
N LYS A 528 5.00 19.42 30.15
CA LYS A 528 5.00 20.20 28.90
C LYS A 528 5.54 19.40 27.73
N TRP A 529 6.52 18.55 27.97
CA TRP A 529 7.10 17.69 26.96
C TRP A 529 7.23 16.25 27.43
N ILE A 530 6.99 15.34 26.51
CA ILE A 530 7.52 13.99 26.55
C ILE A 530 8.37 13.81 25.29
N TYR A 531 9.50 13.13 25.39
CA TYR A 531 10.35 12.79 24.27
C TYR A 531 10.71 11.31 24.30
N HIS A 532 10.59 10.65 23.15
CA HIS A 532 10.93 9.23 22.99
C HIS A 532 11.20 8.91 21.51
N ASP A 533 12.26 8.13 21.23
CA ASP A 533 12.62 7.63 19.88
C ASP A 533 12.54 8.70 18.79
N GLN A 534 13.19 9.84 19.02
CA GLN A 534 13.24 11.00 18.12
C GLN A 534 11.90 11.73 17.89
N VAL A 535 10.91 11.52 18.76
CA VAL A 535 9.60 12.17 18.69
C VAL A 535 9.34 12.99 19.96
N GLY A 536 9.13 14.28 19.78
CA GLY A 536 8.63 15.19 20.81
C GLY A 536 7.10 15.23 20.84
N TYR A 537 6.52 15.15 22.04
CA TYR A 537 5.10 15.32 22.32
C TYR A 537 4.93 16.55 23.21
N TYR A 538 4.42 17.64 22.64
CA TYR A 538 4.19 18.89 23.37
C TYR A 538 2.75 19.04 23.82
N PHE A 539 2.57 19.57 25.04
CA PHE A 539 1.27 19.83 25.65
C PHE A 539 1.06 21.35 25.83
N PRO A 540 0.37 22.01 24.88
CA PRO A 540 0.15 23.45 24.95
C PRO A 540 -0.74 23.82 26.15
N GLU A 541 -1.72 22.97 26.44
CA GLU A 541 -2.64 23.12 27.55
C GLU A 541 -2.29 22.14 28.69
N ASN A 542 -2.66 22.49 29.92
CA ASN A 542 -2.46 21.58 31.05
C ASN A 542 -3.44 20.40 30.94
N GLN A 543 -2.92 19.22 30.66
CA GLN A 543 -3.69 17.98 30.64
C GLN A 543 -2.95 16.85 31.36
N SER A 544 -3.69 15.85 31.83
CA SER A 544 -3.10 14.66 32.44
C SER A 544 -2.87 13.59 31.38
N VAL A 545 -1.70 12.99 31.37
CA VAL A 545 -1.35 11.90 30.44
C VAL A 545 -0.94 10.65 31.21
N MET A 546 -1.17 9.51 30.60
CA MET A 546 -0.77 8.18 31.07
C MET A 546 0.43 7.73 30.25
N LEU A 547 1.39 7.08 30.88
CA LEU A 547 2.61 6.60 30.23
C LEU A 547 2.87 5.14 30.63
N PHE A 548 3.23 4.31 29.66
CA PHE A 548 3.74 2.96 29.84
C PHE A 548 4.99 2.80 28.98
N ALA A 549 6.07 2.31 29.58
CA ALA A 549 7.39 2.14 28.98
C ALA A 549 8.03 0.88 29.57
N ASP A 550 7.47 -0.27 29.22
CA ASP A 550 7.89 -1.57 29.76
C ASP A 550 7.51 -2.71 28.79
N ASN A 551 7.78 -3.94 29.20
CA ASN A 551 7.48 -5.14 28.45
C ASN A 551 5.97 -5.42 28.34
N GLN A 552 5.49 -5.63 27.11
CA GLN A 552 4.10 -5.99 26.82
C GLN A 552 4.08 -7.37 26.14
N PRO A 553 3.33 -8.36 26.67
CA PRO A 553 3.20 -9.68 26.05
C PRO A 553 2.25 -9.63 24.85
N GLY A 554 2.41 -10.58 23.93
CA GLY A 554 1.60 -10.68 22.72
C GLY A 554 1.77 -12.02 22.01
N ALA A 555 0.81 -12.40 21.17
CA ALA A 555 0.93 -13.58 20.32
C ALA A 555 0.28 -13.32 18.97
N TRP A 556 0.91 -13.80 17.89
CA TRP A 556 0.36 -13.64 16.54
C TRP A 556 -1.01 -14.33 16.39
N SER A 557 -1.25 -15.43 17.11
CA SER A 557 -2.55 -16.12 17.15
C SER A 557 -3.71 -15.24 17.63
N GLU A 558 -3.45 -14.18 18.40
CA GLU A 558 -4.49 -13.28 18.88
C GLU A 558 -5.06 -12.40 17.77
N ILE A 559 -4.23 -12.09 16.77
CA ILE A 559 -4.58 -11.22 15.64
C ILE A 559 -4.74 -12.00 14.33
N ASN A 560 -4.22 -13.23 14.27
CA ASN A 560 -4.26 -14.13 13.12
C ASN A 560 -4.40 -15.60 13.56
N SER A 561 -5.57 -16.20 13.38
CA SER A 561 -5.87 -17.57 13.87
C SER A 561 -5.00 -18.67 13.25
N ASN A 562 -4.29 -18.37 12.16
CA ASN A 562 -3.44 -19.32 11.45
C ASN A 562 -1.96 -19.19 11.84
N SER A 563 -1.63 -18.31 12.80
CA SER A 563 -0.27 -18.00 13.22
C SER A 563 0.10 -18.63 14.56
N SER A 564 1.39 -18.55 14.92
CA SER A 564 1.93 -19.10 16.16
C SER A 564 1.25 -18.52 17.40
N SER A 565 0.91 -19.41 18.34
CA SER A 565 0.42 -19.07 19.68
C SER A 565 1.53 -18.84 20.70
N LYS A 566 2.79 -18.86 20.28
CA LYS A 566 3.93 -18.56 21.17
C LYS A 566 3.82 -17.11 21.64
N ILE A 567 3.81 -16.93 22.96
CA ILE A 567 3.88 -15.62 23.58
C ILE A 567 5.27 -15.02 23.29
N ILE A 568 5.27 -13.78 22.83
CA ILE A 568 6.44 -12.94 22.67
C ILE A 568 6.29 -11.71 23.56
N GLU A 569 7.36 -11.36 24.22
CA GLU A 569 7.46 -10.25 25.16
C GLU A 569 8.40 -9.21 24.56
N LYS A 570 7.95 -7.96 24.53
CA LYS A 570 8.65 -6.86 23.86
C LYS A 570 8.41 -5.54 24.57
N ASP A 571 9.43 -4.68 24.59
CA ASP A 571 9.36 -3.39 25.27
C ASP A 571 8.59 -2.38 24.40
N VAL A 572 7.53 -1.80 24.95
CA VAL A 572 6.57 -0.94 24.25
C VAL A 572 6.47 0.41 24.95
N PHE A 573 6.61 1.48 24.18
CA PHE A 573 6.27 2.84 24.60
C PHE A 573 4.81 3.10 24.25
N LYS A 574 4.01 3.58 25.20
CA LYS A 574 2.59 3.86 25.03
C LYS A 574 2.20 5.11 25.83
N LEU A 575 1.67 6.11 25.14
CA LEU A 575 1.31 7.43 25.69
C LEU A 575 -0.12 7.78 25.31
N TRP A 576 -0.96 8.09 26.28
CA TRP A 576 -2.38 8.41 26.02
C TRP A 576 -2.99 9.38 27.04
N ILE A 577 -4.11 9.96 26.68
CA ILE A 577 -4.98 10.78 27.52
C ILE A 577 -6.19 9.94 27.90
N ASP A 578 -6.58 9.96 29.18
CA ASP A 578 -7.82 9.36 29.68
C ASP A 578 -8.89 10.45 29.89
N HIS A 579 -9.97 10.39 29.12
CA HIS A 579 -11.13 11.29 29.22
C HIS A 579 -12.14 10.81 30.27
N GLY A 580 -11.90 9.66 30.89
CA GLY A 580 -12.76 9.02 31.86
C GLY A 580 -13.98 8.34 31.25
N LYS A 581 -14.89 7.93 32.14
CA LYS A 581 -16.16 7.30 31.77
C LYS A 581 -17.22 8.35 31.47
N ASN A 582 -18.02 8.12 30.43
CA ASN A 582 -19.08 9.05 30.00
C ASN A 582 -18.63 10.51 29.93
N PRO A 583 -17.53 10.83 29.22
CA PRO A 583 -17.11 12.21 29.04
C PRO A 583 -18.25 13.03 28.43
N LYS A 584 -18.28 14.32 28.79
CA LYS A 584 -19.24 15.29 28.27
C LYS A 584 -18.47 16.48 27.76
N GLU A 585 -18.44 16.64 26.44
CA GLU A 585 -17.73 17.72 25.75
C GLU A 585 -16.26 17.85 26.18
N ALA A 586 -15.60 16.72 26.43
CA ALA A 586 -14.16 16.71 26.71
C ALA A 586 -13.35 17.10 25.46
N SER A 587 -12.09 17.46 25.66
CA SER A 587 -11.18 17.93 24.62
C SER A 587 -9.75 17.46 24.88
N TYR A 588 -8.91 17.52 23.85
CA TYR A 588 -7.46 17.40 23.98
C TYR A 588 -6.75 18.32 23.00
N ALA A 589 -5.50 18.64 23.32
CA ALA A 589 -4.56 19.26 22.39
C ALA A 589 -3.16 18.70 22.64
N TYR A 590 -2.48 18.27 21.58
CA TYR A 590 -1.05 17.95 21.63
C TYR A 590 -0.39 18.27 20.29
N ILE A 591 0.91 18.52 20.31
CA ILE A 591 1.70 18.76 19.09
C ILE A 591 2.78 17.70 18.99
N LEU A 592 2.84 17.04 17.83
CA LEU A 592 3.89 16.09 17.47
C LEU A 592 5.02 16.83 16.78
N LEU A 593 6.26 16.57 17.21
CA LEU A 593 7.49 17.02 16.56
C LEU A 593 8.39 15.80 16.33
N PRO A 594 8.17 15.04 15.25
CA PRO A 594 9.00 13.90 14.90
C PRO A 594 10.32 14.33 14.25
N GLY A 595 11.33 13.46 14.28
CA GLY A 595 12.60 13.69 13.60
C GLY A 595 13.51 14.68 14.33
N VAL A 596 13.44 14.71 15.67
CA VAL A 596 14.31 15.53 16.51
C VAL A 596 15.31 14.60 17.19
N GLU A 597 16.59 14.68 16.84
CA GLU A 597 17.62 13.74 17.33
C GLU A 597 17.82 13.80 18.84
N ASN A 598 17.69 15.01 19.41
CA ASN A 598 17.99 15.28 20.80
C ASN A 598 16.88 16.11 21.48
N ALA A 599 16.44 15.68 22.66
CA ALA A 599 15.32 16.31 23.38
C ALA A 599 15.56 17.79 23.69
N GLN A 600 16.79 18.20 23.98
CA GLN A 600 17.11 19.60 24.27
C GLN A 600 16.82 20.51 23.07
N GLU A 601 16.90 20.02 21.83
CA GLU A 601 16.55 20.78 20.63
C GLU A 601 15.07 21.16 20.57
N LEU A 602 14.18 20.38 21.22
CA LEU A 602 12.75 20.71 21.31
C LEU A 602 12.50 22.05 21.98
N THR A 603 13.36 22.46 22.91
CA THR A 603 13.25 23.79 23.55
C THR A 603 13.60 24.94 22.61
N ASN A 604 14.42 24.67 21.59
CA ASN A 604 14.80 25.63 20.57
C ASN A 604 13.81 25.68 19.40
N LYS A 605 12.98 24.63 19.24
CA LYS A 605 11.84 24.66 18.34
C LYS A 605 10.91 25.76 18.85
N ASN A 606 10.73 26.82 18.06
CA ASN A 606 9.89 27.99 18.38
C ASN A 606 8.39 27.60 18.39
N ILE A 607 8.01 26.69 19.28
CA ILE A 607 6.68 26.10 19.35
C ILE A 607 5.64 27.12 19.80
N SER A 608 6.07 28.18 20.51
CA SER A 608 5.24 29.31 20.89
C SER A 608 4.74 30.13 19.69
N SER A 609 5.32 29.96 18.49
CA SER A 609 4.77 30.50 17.25
C SER A 609 3.47 29.83 16.81
N VAL A 610 3.19 28.62 17.32
CA VAL A 610 1.95 27.89 17.09
C VAL A 610 0.92 28.28 18.14
N VAL A 611 -0.19 28.84 17.71
CA VAL A 611 -1.28 29.28 18.57
C VAL A 611 -2.55 28.52 18.21
N ILE A 612 -3.09 27.78 19.17
CA ILE A 612 -4.44 27.21 19.06
C ILE A 612 -5.42 28.35 19.33
N LEU A 613 -6.05 28.85 18.27
CA LEU A 613 -6.97 29.98 18.35
C LEU A 613 -8.35 29.54 18.85
N GLN A 614 -8.78 28.33 18.46
CA GLN A 614 -10.05 27.77 18.90
C GLN A 614 -10.01 26.24 18.85
N ASN A 615 -10.55 25.58 19.87
CA ASN A 615 -10.77 24.13 19.90
C ASN A 615 -12.17 23.82 20.45
N SER A 616 -13.18 23.94 19.58
CA SER A 616 -14.60 23.82 19.95
C SER A 616 -15.35 22.88 18.99
N PRO A 617 -16.55 22.39 19.38
CA PRO A 617 -17.40 21.58 18.50
C PRO A 617 -17.79 22.27 17.18
N GLU A 618 -17.75 23.60 17.13
CA GLU A 618 -18.08 24.39 15.96
C GLU A 618 -16.90 24.63 15.01
N VAL A 619 -15.78 25.01 15.61
CA VAL A 619 -14.57 25.42 14.90
C VAL A 619 -13.34 24.92 15.64
N GLN A 620 -12.39 24.39 14.88
CA GLN A 620 -11.02 24.17 15.31
C GLN A 620 -10.10 25.01 14.43
N ALA A 621 -9.22 25.82 15.04
CA ALA A 621 -8.38 26.76 14.33
C ALA A 621 -6.99 26.86 14.96
N VAL A 622 -5.96 26.80 14.11
CA VAL A 622 -4.55 26.84 14.51
C VAL A 622 -3.80 27.79 13.59
N GLN A 623 -2.98 28.66 14.18
CA GLN A 623 -2.09 29.56 13.46
C GLN A 623 -0.63 29.18 13.72
N ASP A 624 0.17 29.05 12.67
CA ASP A 624 1.63 29.04 12.75
C ASP A 624 2.14 30.41 12.28
N LYS A 625 2.42 31.28 13.25
CA LYS A 625 2.83 32.66 12.99
C LYS A 625 4.18 32.73 12.28
N LYS A 626 5.08 31.76 12.52
CA LYS A 626 6.42 31.74 11.92
C LYS A 626 6.32 31.50 10.41
N ASN A 627 5.46 30.58 10.02
CA ASN A 627 5.30 30.16 8.62
C ASN A 627 4.14 30.87 7.91
N GLY A 628 3.46 31.81 8.58
CA GLY A 628 2.35 32.57 7.98
C GLY A 628 1.12 31.71 7.66
N LEU A 629 0.93 30.59 8.36
CA LEU A 629 -0.16 29.65 8.11
C LEU A 629 -1.30 29.84 9.11
N LEU A 630 -2.53 29.75 8.63
CA LEU A 630 -3.74 29.64 9.45
C LEU A 630 -4.64 28.56 8.87
N GLY A 631 -4.87 27.50 9.64
CA GLY A 631 -5.85 26.48 9.32
C GLY A 631 -7.12 26.64 10.12
N VAL A 632 -8.28 26.50 9.47
CA VAL A 632 -9.60 26.58 10.10
C VAL A 632 -10.49 25.45 9.60
N VAL A 633 -11.05 24.70 10.54
CA VAL A 633 -12.05 23.66 10.32
C VAL A 633 -13.40 24.21 10.76
N PHE A 634 -14.34 24.38 9.83
CA PHE A 634 -15.72 24.71 10.14
C PHE A 634 -16.58 23.44 10.09
N TYR A 635 -17.01 22.94 11.25
CA TYR A 635 -17.94 21.80 11.33
C TYR A 635 -19.38 22.17 10.97
N LYS A 636 -19.69 23.46 11.03
CA LYS A 636 -20.97 24.05 10.62
C LYS A 636 -20.74 25.43 10.00
N LYS A 637 -21.72 25.93 9.24
CA LYS A 637 -21.72 27.32 8.75
C LYS A 637 -21.50 28.29 9.91
N GLY A 638 -20.72 29.35 9.70
CA GLY A 638 -20.39 30.25 10.79
C GLY A 638 -19.32 31.27 10.46
N LYS A 639 -18.87 31.95 11.51
CA LYS A 639 -17.83 32.97 11.47
C LYS A 639 -16.74 32.60 12.47
N PHE A 640 -15.51 32.83 12.07
CA PHE A 640 -14.33 32.72 12.91
C PHE A 640 -13.62 34.07 12.91
N TYR A 641 -13.15 34.49 14.09
CA TYR A 641 -12.47 35.76 14.29
C TYR A 641 -11.11 35.48 14.92
N TRP A 642 -10.09 36.18 14.45
CA TRP A 642 -8.76 36.19 15.07
C TRP A 642 -8.17 37.58 14.91
N GLU A 643 -7.63 38.14 15.99
CA GLU A 643 -7.17 39.53 16.00
C GLU A 643 -8.28 40.47 15.50
N ASN A 644 -8.04 41.24 14.43
CA ASN A 644 -9.04 42.11 13.78
C ASN A 644 -9.57 41.53 12.45
N ASN A 645 -9.34 40.25 12.21
CA ASN A 645 -9.68 39.56 10.98
C ASN A 645 -10.93 38.69 11.16
N ARG A 646 -11.57 38.32 10.05
CA ARG A 646 -12.77 37.49 10.02
C ARG A 646 -12.76 36.54 8.84
N LEU A 647 -13.15 35.29 9.07
CA LEU A 647 -13.46 34.30 8.04
C LEU A 647 -14.89 33.82 8.25
N GLU A 648 -15.71 33.88 7.20
CA GLU A 648 -17.11 33.49 7.23
C GLU A 648 -17.42 32.54 6.07
N THR A 649 -18.17 31.49 6.37
CA THR A 649 -18.61 30.48 5.39
C THR A 649 -20.08 30.15 5.60
N SER A 650 -20.77 29.89 4.49
CA SER A 650 -22.16 29.43 4.49
C SER A 650 -22.30 27.90 4.61
N GLN A 651 -21.18 27.18 4.57
CA GLN A 651 -21.12 25.71 4.55
C GLN A 651 -20.03 25.17 5.50
N PRO A 652 -20.18 23.94 6.02
CA PRO A 652 -19.07 23.20 6.64
C PRO A 652 -17.92 23.03 5.65
N VAL A 653 -16.69 23.40 6.03
CA VAL A 653 -15.57 23.47 5.08
C VAL A 653 -14.21 23.49 5.81
N LEU A 654 -13.15 23.09 5.11
CA LEU A 654 -11.77 23.28 5.53
C LEU A 654 -11.16 24.45 4.78
N VAL A 655 -10.50 25.37 5.49
CA VAL A 655 -9.81 26.52 4.90
C VAL A 655 -8.39 26.60 5.45
N GLN A 656 -7.41 26.71 4.55
CA GLN A 656 -6.03 27.02 4.85
C GLN A 656 -5.64 28.35 4.20
N LEU A 657 -5.12 29.26 5.00
CA LEU A 657 -4.57 30.54 4.57
C LEU A 657 -3.06 30.51 4.73
N GLU A 658 -2.34 30.95 3.71
CA GLU A 658 -0.88 31.09 3.70
C GLU A 658 -0.53 32.51 3.23
N ASN A 659 0.22 33.27 4.04
CA ASN A 659 0.77 34.55 3.61
C ASN A 659 2.02 34.29 2.75
N THR A 660 1.86 34.43 1.43
CA THR A 660 2.92 34.12 0.47
C THR A 660 3.92 35.27 0.27
N GLU A 661 3.43 36.51 0.22
CA GLU A 661 4.26 37.70 0.08
C GLU A 661 3.45 38.98 0.34
N GLY A 662 3.93 39.84 1.25
CA GLY A 662 3.29 41.13 1.55
C GLY A 662 1.83 40.98 1.98
N LYS A 663 0.91 41.43 1.10
CA LYS A 663 -0.55 41.34 1.30
C LYS A 663 -1.22 40.24 0.45
N THR A 664 -0.45 39.35 -0.13
CA THR A 664 -0.95 38.27 -0.98
C THR A 664 -1.10 36.99 -0.17
N TRP A 665 -2.34 36.50 -0.10
CA TRP A 665 -2.72 35.30 0.63
C TRP A 665 -3.14 34.21 -0.33
N LYS A 666 -2.53 33.03 -0.23
CA LYS A 666 -3.03 31.82 -0.86
C LYS A 666 -4.11 31.24 0.04
N VAL A 667 -5.30 31.07 -0.51
CA VAL A 667 -6.46 30.49 0.16
C VAL A 667 -6.73 29.14 -0.49
N THR A 668 -6.56 28.07 0.29
CA THR A 668 -6.85 26.70 -0.16
C THR A 668 -8.06 26.18 0.62
N LEU A 669 -8.99 25.57 -0.10
CA LEU A 669 -10.28 25.15 0.41
C LEU A 669 -10.59 23.72 -0.01
N SER A 670 -11.22 22.95 0.87
CA SER A 670 -11.87 21.69 0.49
C SER A 670 -13.18 21.47 1.24
N GLU A 671 -14.12 20.82 0.55
CA GLU A 671 -15.41 20.41 1.11
C GLU A 671 -15.33 18.92 1.47
N PRO A 672 -15.21 18.57 2.76
CA PRO A 672 -14.83 17.21 3.17
C PRO A 672 -15.96 16.20 3.02
N THR A 673 -17.23 16.61 2.92
CA THR A 673 -18.33 15.64 2.76
C THR A 673 -18.40 15.02 1.36
N GLN A 674 -17.85 15.72 0.36
CA GLN A 674 -17.92 15.36 -1.07
C GLN A 674 -19.36 15.35 -1.60
N LYS A 675 -20.24 16.16 -1.02
CA LYS A 675 -21.68 16.20 -1.35
C LYS A 675 -22.10 17.53 -1.96
N LEU A 676 -21.37 18.60 -1.70
CA LEU A 676 -21.66 19.89 -2.31
C LEU A 676 -21.09 19.95 -3.73
N THR A 677 -21.78 20.67 -4.60
CA THR A 677 -21.45 20.83 -6.03
C THR A 677 -21.58 22.31 -6.41
N GLY A 678 -20.95 22.72 -7.50
CA GLY A 678 -20.91 24.11 -7.96
C GLY A 678 -20.14 25.07 -7.04
N ALA A 679 -20.54 26.34 -7.06
CA ALA A 679 -19.82 27.43 -6.39
C ALA A 679 -20.04 27.47 -4.87
N LEU A 680 -18.95 27.64 -4.12
CA LEU A 680 -18.93 27.92 -2.69
C LEU A 680 -18.25 29.27 -2.42
N GLU A 681 -18.94 30.13 -1.68
CA GLU A 681 -18.42 31.44 -1.29
C GLU A 681 -17.94 31.46 0.16
N ILE A 682 -16.77 32.06 0.38
CA ILE A 682 -16.30 32.49 1.69
C ILE A 682 -16.15 34.01 1.71
N LYS A 683 -16.31 34.63 2.89
CA LYS A 683 -15.97 36.03 3.11
C LYS A 683 -14.75 36.11 4.00
N LEU A 684 -13.69 36.72 3.49
CA LEU A 684 -12.42 36.88 4.18
C LEU A 684 -12.17 38.37 4.39
N GLN A 685 -12.06 38.78 5.65
CA GLN A 685 -11.67 40.11 6.06
C GLN A 685 -10.26 40.05 6.65
N LEU A 686 -9.32 40.71 5.99
CA LEU A 686 -7.94 40.87 6.44
C LEU A 686 -7.56 42.35 6.42
N GLU A 687 -6.89 42.82 7.47
CA GLU A 687 -6.36 44.19 7.55
C GLU A 687 -7.41 45.29 7.26
N GLY A 688 -8.69 45.06 7.60
CA GLY A 688 -9.78 46.00 7.37
C GLY A 688 -10.41 45.93 5.96
N ILE A 689 -9.92 45.08 5.06
CA ILE A 689 -10.46 44.87 3.72
C ILE A 689 -11.22 43.55 3.68
N GLU A 690 -12.49 43.59 3.30
CA GLU A 690 -13.33 42.41 3.12
C GLU A 690 -13.41 42.03 1.64
N LYS A 691 -13.22 40.74 1.35
CA LYS A 691 -13.40 40.15 0.03
C LYS A 691 -14.31 38.93 0.10
N ILE A 692 -15.15 38.77 -0.92
CA ILE A 692 -15.89 37.54 -1.19
C ILE A 692 -15.05 36.74 -2.19
N ILE A 693 -14.77 35.48 -1.85
CA ILE A 693 -13.98 34.58 -2.68
C ILE A 693 -14.87 33.40 -3.04
N THR A 694 -15.05 33.16 -4.34
CA THR A 694 -15.89 32.09 -4.89
C THR A 694 -15.00 30.97 -5.41
N PHE A 695 -15.22 29.75 -4.93
CA PHE A 695 -14.54 28.54 -5.37
C PHE A 695 -15.51 27.63 -6.10
N GLU A 696 -15.15 27.16 -7.29
CA GLU A 696 -15.85 26.05 -7.94
C GLU A 696 -15.41 24.74 -7.29
N LEU A 697 -16.35 24.04 -6.65
CA LEU A 697 -16.04 22.78 -5.98
C LEU A 697 -15.74 21.68 -6.99
N PRO A 698 -14.70 20.86 -6.76
CA PRO A 698 -14.44 19.69 -7.58
C PRO A 698 -15.61 18.69 -7.50
N GLU A 699 -15.95 18.07 -8.63
CA GLU A 699 -17.05 17.11 -8.74
C GLU A 699 -16.56 15.73 -9.21
N GLY A 700 -17.45 14.73 -9.18
CA GLY A 700 -17.17 13.39 -9.69
C GLY A 700 -16.02 12.71 -8.94
N ASP A 701 -15.03 12.20 -9.68
CA ASP A 701 -13.87 11.53 -9.10
C ASP A 701 -12.87 12.47 -8.42
N MET A 702 -13.06 13.79 -8.57
CA MET A 702 -12.26 14.84 -7.92
C MET A 702 -12.93 15.40 -6.66
N ALA A 703 -14.18 15.03 -6.36
CA ALA A 703 -14.90 15.55 -5.19
C ALA A 703 -14.11 15.33 -3.89
N GLY A 704 -13.96 16.37 -3.08
CA GLY A 704 -13.13 16.38 -1.86
C GLY A 704 -11.67 16.74 -2.05
N SER A 705 -11.18 16.87 -3.29
CA SER A 705 -9.87 17.46 -3.57
C SER A 705 -9.85 18.97 -3.24
N SER A 706 -8.65 19.52 -3.10
CA SER A 706 -8.45 20.93 -2.73
C SER A 706 -8.48 21.86 -3.93
N VAL A 707 -8.99 23.07 -3.72
CA VAL A 707 -8.94 24.19 -4.67
C VAL A 707 -8.25 25.39 -4.04
N SER A 708 -7.41 26.09 -4.79
CA SER A 708 -6.62 27.23 -4.29
C SER A 708 -6.81 28.48 -5.14
N GLN A 709 -6.79 29.65 -4.50
CA GLN A 709 -6.70 30.96 -5.15
C GLN A 709 -5.73 31.88 -4.41
N SER A 710 -4.96 32.68 -5.15
CA SER A 710 -4.12 33.73 -4.57
C SER A 710 -4.86 35.06 -4.60
N ILE A 711 -5.02 35.69 -3.43
CA ILE A 711 -5.83 36.89 -3.24
C ILE A 711 -4.94 37.99 -2.64
N GLN A 712 -4.81 39.09 -3.37
CA GLN A 712 -4.14 40.30 -2.87
C GLN A 712 -5.12 41.11 -2.01
N PHE A 713 -4.73 41.53 -0.81
CA PHE A 713 -5.54 42.40 0.05
C PHE A 713 -5.11 43.86 0.00
#